data_AF-A0A845WPP1-F1
#
_entry.id   AF-A0A845WPP1-F1
#
_cell.length_a   1.000
_cell.length_b   1.000
_cell.length_c   1.000
_cell.angle_alpha   90.00
_cell.angle_beta   90.00
_cell.angle_gamma   90.00
#
_symmetry.space_group_name_H-M   'P 1'
#
loop_
_entity.id
_entity.type
_entity.pdbx_description
1 polymer ?
#
loop_
_entity_poly.entity_id
_entity_poly.type
_entity_poly.pdbx_seq_one_letter_code
_entity_poly.pdbx_strand_id
1 'polypeptide(L)'
;MTKTLLVPIHVDALCLDSEEPALKTMADYSKLPYKYQNDTHGSGQDNLSEQILAPLFNQNFELKAGIHLHWSLPDALTNGQHDETGTTFPRVPNRWLILRQGGNKGEKQWMIESDYLYPEREPGDRSSPPDAINILIEPPDLATVDPEDPSTFQYQRYRYMGRTWELGAWESDGETKEYASELTAIGNKATIPIFDEVKATFAAFYPNCYSVFGLVDSDYTTDTPPSGLQYDVIGYYSDEQQDFLKLFLAEPENEGKTNAELLELLQAEFNWTLDLEQLDQGFPERTLYHSRVTFSGNGNSATDGVNSLSDPTIAVADSAPEALAAYLAHSFNSDNNDTGKNIRKEVEDKIDALQLLEKLQSRKLDVSPKFVEGQHELGFSTQNDGYLWTLIPEVSKEKDRKLISKKPGQQRIPTQLAQALNELNRLQEQYHQAWLDIESMRRQLYSQWYYFMKNSTEDDGNLYYTINETSLIPLRTAIAQVGELEFTQNGDESATVTAKALPFGILSQLLDAYDGNYFSYYVSAIQGAAQGNFSDWEGIQTEFANCGVTLSDRPTVTTITEGEAWQIEDNGQLYDVKVEGGIFNIYIPPTDTQIAVQVTNAIHNLSELIAANNNQTLTTKYNLRPFVSQNYWRANEPAILLTGDAAKAPIRFGQDGRLNENDYLECQALDFDVNTIIQNWAQLQEQIDTLQPQGDEESINFITWNEQPWNPFAFHWSVLFYPCRDGVSGEVQDYHPNQILDNYSLEPTPTVKTLNLGTLMLYVSM
;
A
#
# COMPACT_ATOMS: atom_id res chain seq x y z
N MET A 1 -10.30 30.44 28.74
CA MET A 1 -9.45 30.72 27.57
C MET A 1 -9.18 29.39 26.94
N THR A 2 -9.33 29.26 25.63
CA THR A 2 -9.07 28.00 24.92
C THR A 2 -7.56 27.79 24.89
N LYS A 3 -7.09 26.61 25.29
CA LYS A 3 -5.67 26.23 25.19
C LYS A 3 -5.43 25.47 23.90
N THR A 4 -4.27 25.74 23.31
CA THR A 4 -3.84 25.14 22.05
C THR A 4 -2.46 24.52 22.22
N LEU A 5 -2.27 23.34 21.65
CA LEU A 5 -0.99 22.64 21.67
C LEU A 5 -0.15 23.13 20.48
N LEU A 6 0.96 23.79 20.76
CA LEU A 6 1.97 24.14 19.76
C LEU A 6 2.89 22.93 19.55
N VAL A 7 2.79 22.33 18.38
CA VAL A 7 3.58 21.19 17.91
C VAL A 7 4.71 21.73 17.03
N PRO A 8 5.99 21.53 17.41
CA PRO A 8 7.13 21.91 16.57
C PRO A 8 7.15 21.09 15.27
N ILE A 9 7.50 21.74 14.16
CA ILE A 9 7.79 21.06 12.89
C ILE A 9 9.12 21.56 12.31
N HIS A 10 9.71 20.76 11.44
CA HIS A 10 10.94 21.13 10.75
C HIS A 10 10.65 21.76 9.38
N VAL A 11 11.38 22.83 9.03
CA VAL A 11 11.34 23.53 7.73
C VAL A 11 12.71 23.51 7.09
N ASP A 12 12.75 23.09 5.83
CA ASP A 12 13.90 23.30 4.96
C ASP A 12 13.67 24.50 4.05
N ALA A 13 14.76 25.21 3.75
CA ALA A 13 14.78 26.28 2.77
C ALA A 13 15.83 26.00 1.68
N LEU A 14 15.41 25.97 0.42
CA LEU A 14 16.28 25.93 -0.75
C LEU A 14 16.32 27.33 -1.39
N CYS A 15 17.50 27.91 -1.52
CA CYS A 15 17.69 29.24 -2.10
C CYS A 15 18.25 29.13 -3.51
N LEU A 16 17.52 29.65 -4.50
CA LEU A 16 17.86 29.62 -5.92
C LEU A 16 17.95 31.03 -6.49
N ASP A 17 19.07 31.36 -7.13
CA ASP A 17 19.28 32.61 -7.86
C ASP A 17 18.75 32.57 -9.31
N SER A 18 18.56 31.36 -9.83
CA SER A 18 18.12 31.05 -11.18
C SER A 18 17.26 29.78 -11.20
N GLU A 19 16.64 29.49 -12.35
CA GLU A 19 15.85 28.27 -12.50
C GLU A 19 16.78 27.05 -12.54
N GLU A 20 16.45 26.00 -11.78
CA GLU A 20 17.27 24.79 -11.67
C GLU A 20 16.44 23.55 -12.05
N PRO A 21 17.00 22.61 -12.83
CA PRO A 21 16.34 21.35 -13.13
C PRO A 21 16.23 20.48 -11.88
N ALA A 22 15.07 19.85 -11.71
CA ALA A 22 14.77 18.95 -10.62
C ALA A 22 13.96 17.75 -11.12
N LEU A 23 13.85 16.73 -10.27
CA LEU A 23 12.98 15.59 -10.53
C LEU A 23 11.52 16.05 -10.58
N LYS A 24 10.74 15.49 -11.53
CA LYS A 24 9.30 15.76 -11.67
C LYS A 24 8.49 15.05 -10.56
N THR A 25 7.25 15.50 -10.33
CA THR A 25 6.21 14.73 -9.64
C THR A 25 6.21 13.27 -10.10
N MET A 26 6.03 12.33 -9.17
CA MET A 26 6.10 10.89 -9.49
C MET A 26 4.93 10.41 -10.36
N ALA A 27 3.80 11.11 -10.33
CA ALA A 27 2.65 10.83 -11.17
C ALA A 27 2.11 12.12 -11.83
N ASP A 28 1.46 11.92 -12.98
CA ASP A 28 0.75 12.95 -13.73
C ASP A 28 -0.63 12.42 -14.14
N TYR A 29 -1.61 12.57 -13.24
CA TYR A 29 -2.95 12.01 -13.40
C TYR A 29 -3.76 12.66 -14.53
N SER A 30 -3.32 13.82 -15.04
CA SER A 30 -3.95 14.49 -16.20
C SER A 30 -3.89 13.67 -17.50
N LYS A 31 -3.02 12.66 -17.53
CA LYS A 31 -2.84 11.75 -18.67
C LYS A 31 -3.79 10.56 -18.67
N LEU A 32 -4.51 10.30 -17.57
CA LEU A 32 -5.49 9.20 -17.54
C LEU A 32 -6.61 9.46 -18.55
N PRO A 33 -7.08 8.42 -19.27
CA PRO A 33 -8.29 8.55 -20.06
C PRO A 33 -9.53 8.69 -19.14
N TYR A 34 -10.48 9.53 -19.55
CA TYR A 34 -11.72 9.78 -18.79
C TYR A 34 -12.87 10.20 -19.69
N LYS A 35 -14.11 10.06 -19.19
CA LYS A 35 -15.31 10.64 -19.82
C LYS A 35 -15.71 11.91 -19.08
N TYR A 36 -16.04 12.95 -19.82
CA TYR A 36 -16.48 14.22 -19.26
C TYR A 36 -17.40 14.91 -20.25
N GLN A 37 -18.54 15.44 -19.78
CA GLN A 37 -19.53 16.13 -20.63
C GLN A 37 -19.93 15.35 -21.91
N ASN A 38 -20.09 14.03 -21.78
CA ASN A 38 -20.36 13.05 -22.84
C ASN A 38 -19.24 12.83 -23.88
N ASP A 39 -18.10 13.49 -23.74
CA ASP A 39 -16.93 13.26 -24.58
C ASP A 39 -15.93 12.33 -23.90
N THR A 40 -15.19 11.55 -24.71
CA THR A 40 -14.08 10.73 -24.24
C THR A 40 -12.77 11.48 -24.46
N HIS A 41 -12.04 11.72 -23.37
CA HIS A 41 -10.75 12.40 -23.39
C HIS A 41 -9.62 11.40 -23.14
N GLY A 42 -8.47 11.63 -23.79
CA GLY A 42 -7.38 10.65 -23.79
C GLY A 42 -7.70 9.38 -24.58
N SER A 43 -8.64 9.44 -25.54
CA SER A 43 -8.94 8.31 -26.43
C SER A 43 -7.67 7.83 -27.15
N GLY A 44 -7.44 6.51 -27.15
CA GLY A 44 -6.22 5.89 -27.66
C GLY A 44 -5.01 5.92 -26.71
N GLN A 45 -5.18 6.40 -25.46
CA GLN A 45 -4.20 6.21 -24.39
C GLN A 45 -4.60 5.02 -23.51
N ASP A 46 -3.64 4.19 -23.14
CA ASP A 46 -3.89 3.02 -22.32
C ASP A 46 -4.22 3.45 -20.89
N ASN A 47 -5.24 2.87 -20.27
CA ASN A 47 -5.54 3.10 -18.86
C ASN A 47 -4.59 2.30 -17.95
N LEU A 48 -3.29 2.59 -18.05
CA LEU A 48 -2.19 1.90 -17.36
C LEU A 48 -1.39 2.89 -16.51
N SER A 49 -0.86 2.42 -15.39
CA SER A 49 -0.01 3.23 -14.51
C SER A 49 1.24 3.77 -15.22
N GLU A 50 1.81 2.99 -16.16
CA GLU A 50 2.96 3.40 -16.99
C GLU A 50 2.73 4.73 -17.74
N GLN A 51 1.48 5.08 -18.08
CA GLN A 51 1.16 6.34 -18.76
C GLN A 51 1.26 7.57 -17.83
N ILE A 52 0.96 7.38 -16.54
CA ILE A 52 0.94 8.47 -15.56
C ILE A 52 2.23 8.58 -14.77
N LEU A 53 2.92 7.47 -14.53
CA LEU A 53 4.15 7.46 -13.74
C LEU A 53 5.26 8.19 -14.49
N ALA A 54 5.97 9.07 -13.80
CA ALA A 54 7.12 9.73 -14.38
C ALA A 54 8.24 8.69 -14.63
N PRO A 55 8.92 8.75 -15.79
CA PRO A 55 10.12 7.95 -15.99
C PRO A 55 11.12 8.26 -14.89
N LEU A 56 11.81 7.22 -14.41
CA LEU A 56 12.81 7.34 -13.36
C LEU A 56 13.90 8.34 -13.76
N PHE A 57 14.38 9.13 -12.78
CA PHE A 57 15.47 10.11 -12.94
C PHE A 57 15.24 11.19 -14.01
N ASN A 58 13.99 11.43 -14.40
CA ASN A 58 13.66 12.43 -15.40
C ASN A 58 13.66 13.84 -14.79
N GLN A 59 14.67 14.65 -15.15
CA GLN A 59 14.87 16.03 -14.68
C GLN A 59 14.13 17.09 -15.52
N ASN A 60 13.02 16.73 -16.19
CA ASN A 60 12.25 17.66 -17.03
C ASN A 60 11.31 18.59 -16.23
N PHE A 61 11.53 18.77 -14.93
CA PHE A 61 10.82 19.72 -14.09
C PHE A 61 11.78 20.83 -13.68
N GLU A 62 11.34 22.08 -13.75
CA GLU A 62 12.17 23.25 -13.43
C GLU A 62 11.66 23.89 -12.14
N LEU A 63 12.54 24.03 -11.17
CA LEU A 63 12.31 24.86 -9.99
C LEU A 63 12.53 26.32 -10.37
N LYS A 64 11.61 27.18 -9.93
CA LYS A 64 11.68 28.63 -10.18
C LYS A 64 12.83 29.24 -9.38
N ALA A 65 13.40 30.34 -9.85
CA ALA A 65 14.27 31.16 -9.02
C ALA A 65 13.49 31.71 -7.81
N GLY A 66 14.07 31.66 -6.60
CA GLY A 66 13.40 32.07 -5.37
C GLY A 66 13.88 31.30 -4.13
N ILE A 67 13.27 31.60 -2.98
CA ILE A 67 13.43 30.82 -1.76
C ILE A 67 12.26 29.83 -1.66
N HIS A 68 12.55 28.55 -1.81
CA HIS A 68 11.59 27.47 -1.63
C HIS A 68 11.59 26.99 -0.17
N LEU A 69 10.43 26.94 0.45
CA LEU A 69 10.22 26.36 1.76
C LEU A 69 9.51 25.01 1.62
N HIS A 70 9.94 24.03 2.40
CA HIS A 70 9.29 22.71 2.51
C HIS A 70 9.32 22.27 3.96
N TRP A 71 8.16 22.10 4.58
CA TRP A 71 8.06 21.60 5.95
C TRP A 71 7.74 20.12 5.97
N SER A 72 8.27 19.41 6.96
CA SER A 72 7.80 18.05 7.29
C SER A 72 6.59 18.14 8.22
N LEU A 73 5.76 17.10 8.14
CA LEU A 73 4.68 16.87 9.09
C LEU A 73 5.24 16.03 10.25
N PRO A 74 4.72 16.19 11.48
CA PRO A 74 5.18 15.38 12.61
C PRO A 74 5.03 13.89 12.37
N ASP A 75 5.91 13.09 12.95
CA ASP A 75 5.91 11.63 12.82
C ASP A 75 4.56 10.99 13.17
N ALA A 76 3.90 11.51 14.22
CA ALA A 76 2.54 11.11 14.61
C ALA A 76 1.51 11.20 13.47
N LEU A 77 1.70 12.15 12.55
CA LEU A 77 0.82 12.40 11.41
C LEU A 77 1.24 11.68 10.11
N THR A 78 2.35 10.94 10.15
CA THR A 78 2.90 10.21 8.99
C THR A 78 2.94 8.71 9.18
N ASN A 79 2.36 8.20 10.27
CA ASN A 79 2.23 6.77 10.55
C ASN A 79 0.79 6.30 10.25
N GLY A 80 0.67 5.27 9.41
CA GLY A 80 -0.62 4.66 9.05
C GLY A 80 -0.91 3.38 9.83
N GLN A 81 -2.18 3.14 10.16
CA GLN A 81 -2.66 1.87 10.72
C GLN A 81 -3.17 0.98 9.60
N HIS A 82 -2.76 -0.29 9.57
CA HIS A 82 -3.14 -1.23 8.52
C HIS A 82 -4.12 -2.29 9.05
N ASP A 83 -5.23 -2.48 8.34
CA ASP A 83 -6.23 -3.51 8.60
C ASP A 83 -6.68 -4.20 7.29
N GLU A 84 -7.73 -5.02 7.36
CA GLU A 84 -8.26 -5.77 6.21
C GLU A 84 -8.79 -4.87 5.08
N THR A 85 -9.12 -3.60 5.36
CA THR A 85 -9.70 -2.64 4.42
C THR A 85 -8.66 -1.73 3.77
N GLY A 86 -7.44 -1.67 4.33
CA GLY A 86 -6.34 -0.89 3.78
C GLY A 86 -5.44 -0.29 4.85
N THR A 87 -4.72 0.75 4.48
CA THR A 87 -3.92 1.55 5.41
C THR A 87 -4.56 2.93 5.59
N THR A 88 -4.86 3.29 6.83
CA THR A 88 -5.46 4.56 7.21
C THR A 88 -4.42 5.48 7.85
N PHE A 89 -4.29 6.69 7.30
CA PHE A 89 -3.43 7.74 7.84
C PHE A 89 -4.26 8.83 8.52
N PRO A 90 -3.72 9.48 9.57
CA PRO A 90 -4.36 10.62 10.20
C PRO A 90 -4.46 11.83 9.26
N ARG A 91 -5.47 12.66 9.48
CA ARG A 91 -5.65 13.93 8.78
C ARG A 91 -4.62 14.96 9.25
N VAL A 92 -4.18 15.81 8.33
CA VAL A 92 -3.09 16.76 8.57
C VAL A 92 -3.56 18.21 8.38
N PRO A 93 -2.84 19.21 8.92
CA PRO A 93 -3.23 20.61 8.80
C PRO A 93 -3.35 21.05 7.35
N ASN A 94 -4.43 21.77 7.04
CA ASN A 94 -4.79 22.18 5.70
C ASN A 94 -4.73 23.70 5.47
N ARG A 95 -4.42 24.49 6.50
CA ARG A 95 -4.17 25.94 6.39
C ARG A 95 -2.80 26.27 6.94
N TRP A 96 -2.03 27.04 6.17
CA TRP A 96 -0.71 27.50 6.59
C TRP A 96 -0.59 29.01 6.41
N LEU A 97 -0.35 29.71 7.52
CA LEU A 97 0.01 31.12 7.55
C LEU A 97 1.53 31.23 7.52
N ILE A 98 2.07 31.85 6.46
CA ILE A 98 3.51 32.07 6.32
C ILE A 98 3.81 33.55 6.51
N LEU A 99 4.71 33.87 7.43
CA LEU A 99 5.11 35.24 7.74
C LEU A 99 6.58 35.43 7.38
N ARG A 100 6.87 36.31 6.42
CA ARG A 100 8.22 36.79 6.14
C ARG A 100 8.48 38.07 6.91
N GLN A 101 9.61 38.12 7.60
CA GLN A 101 10.07 39.28 8.34
C GLN A 101 11.58 39.52 8.17
N GLY A 102 12.02 40.73 8.51
CA GLY A 102 13.43 41.11 8.40
C GLY A 102 13.93 41.19 6.94
N GLY A 103 15.24 40.99 6.76
CA GLY A 103 15.89 41.10 5.45
C GLY A 103 15.80 42.51 4.83
N ASN A 104 15.78 42.59 3.50
CA ASN A 104 15.78 43.85 2.74
C ASN A 104 14.55 44.07 1.83
N LYS A 105 13.59 43.14 1.82
CA LYS A 105 12.34 43.22 1.04
C LYS A 105 11.09 43.52 1.88
N GLY A 106 11.26 43.69 3.20
CA GLY A 106 10.14 43.98 4.11
C GLY A 106 9.23 42.78 4.36
N GLU A 107 8.23 43.02 5.20
CA GLU A 107 7.30 41.98 5.65
C GLU A 107 6.33 41.56 4.54
N LYS A 108 6.00 40.27 4.52
CA LYS A 108 5.01 39.71 3.59
C LYS A 108 4.36 38.49 4.22
N GLN A 109 3.09 38.26 3.89
CA GLN A 109 2.25 37.29 4.56
C GLN A 109 1.47 36.49 3.52
N TRP A 110 1.48 35.17 3.66
CA TRP A 110 0.75 34.27 2.77
C TRP A 110 -0.22 33.38 3.55
N MET A 111 -1.32 33.04 2.89
CA MET A 111 -2.20 31.96 3.29
C MET A 111 -2.13 30.86 2.24
N ILE A 112 -1.87 29.63 2.68
CA ILE A 112 -1.87 28.43 1.86
C ILE A 112 -3.09 27.59 2.22
N GLU A 113 -3.86 27.25 1.19
CA GLU A 113 -5.01 26.36 1.26
C GLU A 113 -4.60 25.01 0.65
N SER A 114 -4.04 24.11 1.48
CA SER A 114 -3.41 22.87 1.03
C SER A 114 -4.37 21.89 0.36
N ASP A 115 -5.63 21.90 0.77
CA ASP A 115 -6.71 21.04 0.29
C ASP A 115 -7.63 21.73 -0.73
N TYR A 116 -7.34 22.97 -1.16
CA TYR A 116 -8.17 23.67 -2.14
C TYR A 116 -8.16 22.93 -3.47
N LEU A 117 -9.35 22.71 -4.04
CA LEU A 117 -9.54 22.08 -5.34
C LEU A 117 -9.87 23.15 -6.39
N TYR A 118 -8.98 23.31 -7.37
CA TYR A 118 -9.29 24.15 -8.54
C TYR A 118 -10.46 23.55 -9.33
N PRO A 119 -11.34 24.38 -9.91
CA PRO A 119 -12.43 23.89 -10.76
C PRO A 119 -11.94 22.92 -11.84
N GLU A 120 -12.83 22.02 -12.26
CA GLU A 120 -12.61 21.16 -13.42
C GLU A 120 -12.22 22.01 -14.64
N ARG A 121 -11.26 21.52 -15.44
CA ARG A 121 -10.72 22.28 -16.57
C ARG A 121 -11.53 22.04 -17.83
N GLU A 122 -11.59 23.02 -18.72
CA GLU A 122 -12.19 22.79 -20.03
C GLU A 122 -11.38 21.71 -20.79
N PRO A 123 -12.05 20.77 -21.48
CA PRO A 123 -11.36 19.77 -22.29
C PRO A 123 -10.30 20.35 -23.24
N GLY A 124 -9.10 19.77 -23.18
CA GLY A 124 -7.96 20.20 -24.01
C GLY A 124 -7.14 21.35 -23.43
N ASP A 125 -7.61 22.01 -22.36
CA ASP A 125 -6.77 22.88 -21.55
C ASP A 125 -5.81 22.03 -20.71
N ARG A 126 -4.56 21.94 -21.16
CA ARG A 126 -3.48 21.26 -20.44
C ARG A 126 -2.68 22.20 -19.55
N SER A 127 -3.13 23.45 -19.39
CA SER A 127 -2.44 24.38 -18.50
C SER A 127 -2.68 23.99 -17.04
N SER A 128 -1.59 23.90 -16.29
CA SER A 128 -1.67 23.78 -14.85
C SER A 128 -1.94 25.18 -14.26
N PRO A 129 -2.86 25.33 -13.29
CA PRO A 129 -2.90 26.53 -12.48
C PRO A 129 -1.52 26.82 -11.88
N PRO A 130 -1.18 28.11 -11.66
CA PRO A 130 0.08 28.46 -11.03
C PRO A 130 0.14 27.84 -9.63
N ASP A 131 1.28 27.23 -9.32
CA ASP A 131 1.62 26.71 -8.00
C ASP A 131 0.57 25.74 -7.45
N ALA A 132 0.18 24.76 -8.26
CA ALA A 132 -0.72 23.66 -7.89
C ALA A 132 -0.18 22.31 -8.36
N ILE A 133 -0.41 21.26 -7.57
CA ILE A 133 -0.11 19.87 -7.95
C ILE A 133 -1.34 19.22 -8.58
N ASN A 134 -1.19 18.13 -9.34
CA ASN A 134 -2.35 17.32 -9.74
C ASN A 134 -2.51 16.10 -8.84
N ILE A 135 -3.76 15.76 -8.55
CA ILE A 135 -4.14 14.64 -7.70
C ILE A 135 -5.10 13.72 -8.45
N LEU A 136 -5.11 12.45 -8.07
CA LEU A 136 -6.07 11.48 -8.58
C LEU A 136 -7.45 11.74 -7.97
N ILE A 137 -8.47 11.81 -8.81
CA ILE A 137 -9.86 11.64 -8.39
C ILE A 137 -10.25 10.22 -8.76
N GLU A 138 -10.37 9.38 -7.73
CA GLU A 138 -10.77 8.00 -7.90
C GLU A 138 -12.19 7.89 -8.45
N PRO A 139 -12.50 6.80 -9.17
CA PRO A 139 -13.88 6.51 -9.50
C PRO A 139 -14.73 6.40 -8.25
N PRO A 140 -15.99 6.88 -8.31
CA PRO A 140 -16.96 6.46 -7.33
C PRO A 140 -17.12 4.93 -7.38
N ASP A 141 -17.25 4.31 -6.22
CA ASP A 141 -17.57 2.89 -6.13
C ASP A 141 -19.03 2.67 -6.57
N LEU A 142 -19.22 1.93 -7.67
CA LEU A 142 -20.54 1.67 -8.23
C LEU A 142 -21.46 0.93 -7.25
N ALA A 143 -20.93 0.23 -6.25
CA ALA A 143 -21.74 -0.35 -5.18
C ALA A 143 -22.42 0.71 -4.29
N THR A 144 -21.92 1.94 -4.31
CA THR A 144 -22.32 3.03 -3.40
C THR A 144 -22.96 4.23 -4.08
N VAL A 145 -22.89 4.31 -5.42
CA VAL A 145 -23.45 5.41 -6.21
C VAL A 145 -24.53 4.93 -7.17
N ASP A 146 -25.40 5.86 -7.57
CA ASP A 146 -26.42 5.60 -8.58
C ASP A 146 -25.75 5.45 -9.97
N PRO A 147 -25.77 4.26 -10.59
CA PRO A 147 -25.17 4.06 -11.91
C PRO A 147 -25.94 4.79 -13.02
N GLU A 148 -27.18 5.25 -12.77
CA GLU A 148 -27.95 6.07 -13.72
C GLU A 148 -27.62 7.56 -13.65
N ASP A 149 -26.95 8.03 -12.59
CA ASP A 149 -26.50 9.42 -12.48
C ASP A 149 -25.32 9.67 -13.44
N PRO A 150 -25.44 10.61 -14.42
CA PRO A 150 -24.34 10.97 -15.29
C PRO A 150 -23.06 11.39 -14.54
N SER A 151 -23.18 11.95 -13.34
CA SER A 151 -22.03 12.37 -12.52
C SER A 151 -21.15 11.19 -12.08
N THR A 152 -21.70 9.97 -12.05
CA THR A 152 -21.00 8.72 -11.68
C THR A 152 -19.87 8.38 -12.65
N PHE A 153 -19.93 8.81 -13.91
CA PHE A 153 -18.92 8.48 -14.93
C PHE A 153 -18.46 9.67 -15.79
N GLN A 154 -19.08 10.84 -15.65
CA GLN A 154 -18.71 12.06 -16.38
C GLN A 154 -17.93 13.04 -15.51
N TYR A 155 -16.75 12.64 -15.06
CA TYR A 155 -15.87 13.47 -14.23
C TYR A 155 -14.42 13.36 -14.69
N GLN A 156 -13.63 14.38 -14.38
CA GLN A 156 -12.19 14.33 -14.61
C GLN A 156 -11.54 13.41 -13.58
N ARG A 157 -10.70 12.48 -14.04
CA ARG A 157 -9.93 11.56 -13.18
C ARG A 157 -8.81 12.25 -12.40
N TYR A 158 -8.74 13.57 -12.49
CA TYR A 158 -7.76 14.39 -11.80
C TYR A 158 -8.35 15.76 -11.48
N ARG A 159 -7.79 16.39 -10.44
CA ARG A 159 -8.00 17.82 -10.13
C ARG A 159 -6.65 18.43 -9.78
N TYR A 160 -6.58 19.76 -9.81
CA TYR A 160 -5.42 20.46 -9.25
C TYR A 160 -5.70 20.85 -7.81
N MET A 161 -4.70 20.66 -6.94
CA MET A 161 -4.82 20.88 -5.50
C MET A 161 -3.71 21.77 -4.95
N GLY A 162 -4.05 22.54 -3.92
CA GLY A 162 -3.14 23.44 -3.21
C GLY A 162 -3.10 24.82 -3.85
N ARG A 163 -3.32 25.88 -3.07
CA ARG A 163 -3.36 27.26 -3.56
C ARG A 163 -2.65 28.19 -2.57
N THR A 164 -1.85 29.12 -3.11
CA THR A 164 -1.16 30.15 -2.32
C THR A 164 -1.72 31.53 -2.62
N TRP A 165 -1.96 32.32 -1.57
CA TRP A 165 -2.39 33.71 -1.67
C TRP A 165 -1.57 34.62 -0.76
N GLU A 166 -1.40 35.89 -1.15
CA GLU A 166 -1.07 36.92 -0.16
C GLU A 166 -2.27 37.14 0.77
N LEU A 167 -2.01 37.28 2.08
CA LEU A 167 -3.05 37.22 3.11
C LEU A 167 -4.18 38.23 2.89
N GLY A 168 -3.86 39.49 2.57
CA GLY A 168 -4.88 40.52 2.35
C GLY A 168 -5.79 40.27 1.13
N ALA A 169 -5.29 39.56 0.12
CA ALA A 169 -6.09 39.16 -1.04
C ALA A 169 -6.99 37.96 -0.70
N TRP A 170 -6.50 37.02 0.11
CA TRP A 170 -7.29 35.90 0.61
C TRP A 170 -8.50 36.33 1.45
N GLU A 171 -8.35 37.34 2.30
CA GLU A 171 -9.45 37.89 3.11
C GLU A 171 -10.56 38.56 2.28
N SER A 172 -10.23 38.99 1.05
CA SER A 172 -11.14 39.72 0.16
C SER A 172 -11.81 38.81 -0.88
N ASP A 173 -11.48 37.51 -0.90
CA ASP A 173 -11.99 36.57 -1.88
C ASP A 173 -13.44 36.16 -1.58
N GLY A 174 -14.31 36.31 -2.60
CA GLY A 174 -15.73 35.96 -2.54
C GLY A 174 -16.12 34.80 -3.46
N GLU A 175 -15.15 34.14 -4.09
CA GLU A 175 -15.40 32.99 -4.94
C GLU A 175 -15.91 31.79 -4.15
N THR A 176 -16.76 30.97 -4.77
CA THR A 176 -17.15 29.67 -4.21
C THR A 176 -15.93 28.76 -4.20
N LYS A 177 -15.54 28.29 -3.02
CA LYS A 177 -14.37 27.42 -2.83
C LYS A 177 -14.81 25.97 -2.66
N GLU A 178 -14.06 25.06 -3.26
CA GLU A 178 -14.18 23.62 -3.07
C GLU A 178 -12.89 23.11 -2.42
N TYR A 179 -13.01 22.17 -1.50
CA TYR A 179 -11.88 21.60 -0.77
C TYR A 179 -11.98 20.08 -0.79
N ALA A 180 -10.84 19.39 -0.77
CA ALA A 180 -10.80 17.96 -0.57
C ALA A 180 -11.42 17.61 0.80
N SER A 181 -12.23 16.55 0.86
CA SER A 181 -12.85 16.11 2.11
C SER A 181 -11.82 15.64 3.14
N GLU A 182 -10.67 15.17 2.67
CA GLU A 182 -9.58 14.65 3.48
C GLU A 182 -8.25 15.10 2.89
N LEU A 183 -7.29 15.39 3.77
CA LEU A 183 -5.89 15.60 3.44
C LEU A 183 -5.04 14.88 4.48
N THR A 184 -4.10 14.06 4.04
CA THR A 184 -3.18 13.28 4.87
C THR A 184 -1.75 13.41 4.36
N ALA A 185 -0.79 12.82 5.08
CA ALA A 185 0.61 12.74 4.65
C ALA A 185 0.80 11.98 3.31
N ILE A 186 -0.21 11.23 2.86
CA ILE A 186 -0.17 10.39 1.66
C ILE A 186 -1.07 10.88 0.52
N GLY A 187 -1.82 11.97 0.70
CA GLY A 187 -2.66 12.56 -0.35
C GLY A 187 -4.04 13.01 0.13
N ASN A 188 -5.01 13.02 -0.78
CA ASN A 188 -6.38 13.50 -0.54
C ASN A 188 -7.36 12.41 -0.05
N LYS A 189 -6.84 11.33 0.55
CA LYS A 189 -7.62 10.22 1.12
C LYS A 189 -6.97 9.71 2.39
N ALA A 190 -7.78 9.43 3.41
CA ALA A 190 -7.29 8.88 4.66
C ALA A 190 -6.99 7.38 4.57
N THR A 191 -7.92 6.60 3.99
CA THR A 191 -7.76 5.15 3.83
C THR A 191 -7.47 4.80 2.38
N ILE A 192 -6.40 4.03 2.16
CA ILE A 192 -6.00 3.52 0.85
C ILE A 192 -5.90 1.99 0.88
N PRO A 193 -6.43 1.29 -0.13
CA PRO A 193 -6.35 -0.17 -0.18
C PRO A 193 -4.95 -0.67 -0.52
N ILE A 194 -4.14 0.14 -1.21
CA ILE A 194 -2.78 -0.19 -1.65
C ILE A 194 -1.88 1.02 -1.39
N PHE A 195 -0.80 0.80 -0.66
CA PHE A 195 0.22 1.81 -0.39
C PHE A 195 1.36 1.71 -1.39
N ASP A 196 1.34 2.60 -2.38
CA ASP A 196 2.33 2.70 -3.45
C ASP A 196 3.40 3.78 -3.19
N GLU A 197 4.44 3.83 -4.03
CA GLU A 197 5.54 4.79 -3.90
C GLU A 197 5.12 6.26 -4.08
N VAL A 198 4.08 6.54 -4.87
CA VAL A 198 3.57 7.90 -5.09
C VAL A 198 2.90 8.40 -3.81
N LYS A 199 2.11 7.54 -3.16
CA LYS A 199 1.47 7.82 -1.87
C LYS A 199 2.50 7.95 -0.76
N ALA A 200 3.48 7.04 -0.69
CA ALA A 200 4.52 7.05 0.33
C ALA A 200 5.40 8.31 0.30
N THR A 201 5.59 8.90 -0.88
CA THR A 201 6.43 10.09 -1.07
C THR A 201 5.64 11.40 -1.15
N PHE A 202 4.31 11.38 -0.98
CA PHE A 202 3.47 12.56 -1.21
C PHE A 202 3.93 13.79 -0.42
N ALA A 203 3.98 13.72 0.92
CA ALA A 203 4.44 14.85 1.75
C ALA A 203 5.97 14.97 1.83
N ALA A 204 6.70 13.87 1.59
CA ALA A 204 8.14 13.81 1.77
C ALA A 204 8.94 14.34 0.57
N PHE A 205 8.37 14.28 -0.64
CA PHE A 205 9.05 14.67 -1.88
C PHE A 205 8.47 15.98 -2.41
N TYR A 206 9.26 17.07 -2.34
CA TYR A 206 8.80 18.42 -2.64
C TYR A 206 8.03 18.57 -3.96
N PRO A 207 8.47 18.01 -5.10
CA PRO A 207 7.71 18.08 -6.34
C PRO A 207 6.27 17.53 -6.23
N ASN A 208 6.01 16.52 -5.38
CA ASN A 208 4.67 15.97 -5.19
C ASN A 208 3.74 16.89 -4.37
N CYS A 209 4.28 17.84 -3.59
CA CYS A 209 3.50 18.62 -2.64
C CYS A 209 3.87 20.11 -2.54
N TYR A 210 4.57 20.68 -3.53
CA TYR A 210 5.08 22.06 -3.45
C TYR A 210 4.01 23.15 -3.25
N SER A 211 2.74 22.84 -3.55
CA SER A 211 1.58 23.73 -3.33
C SER A 211 0.77 23.40 -2.09
N VAL A 212 1.10 22.29 -1.41
CA VAL A 212 0.34 21.70 -0.29
C VAL A 212 1.13 21.86 1.01
N PHE A 213 2.41 21.48 0.99
CA PHE A 213 3.36 21.58 2.11
C PHE A 213 4.61 22.37 1.73
N GLY A 214 4.45 23.32 0.81
CA GLY A 214 5.55 24.15 0.33
C GLY A 214 5.13 25.57 -0.03
N LEU A 215 6.12 26.44 -0.15
CA LEU A 215 5.98 27.82 -0.63
C LEU A 215 7.20 28.17 -1.49
N VAL A 216 7.03 29.04 -2.49
CA VAL A 216 8.15 29.75 -3.13
C VAL A 216 8.01 31.26 -2.96
N ASP A 217 9.00 31.90 -2.36
CA ASP A 217 9.13 33.36 -2.32
C ASP A 217 10.01 33.84 -3.48
N SER A 218 9.34 34.31 -4.54
CA SER A 218 9.99 34.83 -5.75
C SER A 218 10.53 36.25 -5.60
N ASP A 219 10.29 36.95 -4.47
CA ASP A 219 10.86 38.28 -4.23
C ASP A 219 12.39 38.22 -3.97
N TYR A 220 12.89 37.02 -3.64
CA TYR A 220 14.28 36.70 -3.32
C TYR A 220 14.88 35.66 -4.28
N THR A 221 15.18 36.08 -5.51
CA THR A 221 15.98 35.29 -6.46
C THR A 221 17.47 35.39 -6.09
N THR A 222 17.88 34.60 -5.09
CA THR A 222 19.25 34.63 -4.55
C THR A 222 19.61 33.30 -3.92
N ASP A 223 20.88 32.92 -4.02
CA ASP A 223 21.54 31.86 -3.27
C ASP A 223 22.13 32.37 -1.93
N THR A 224 22.34 33.70 -1.82
CA THR A 224 22.75 34.38 -0.58
C THR A 224 21.65 35.22 0.08
N PRO A 225 20.70 34.60 0.80
CA PRO A 225 19.67 35.34 1.54
C PRO A 225 20.31 36.27 2.58
N PRO A 226 19.77 37.49 2.81
CA PRO A 226 20.35 38.47 3.72
C PRO A 226 20.23 38.04 5.19
N SER A 227 21.19 38.47 6.01
CA SER A 227 21.19 38.23 7.45
C SER A 227 19.93 38.79 8.12
N GLY A 228 19.30 37.99 8.98
CA GLY A 228 18.09 38.35 9.71
C GLY A 228 16.81 38.29 8.88
N LEU A 229 16.85 37.79 7.63
CA LEU A 229 15.63 37.33 6.96
C LEU A 229 15.08 36.13 7.73
N GLN A 230 13.77 36.09 7.92
CA GLN A 230 13.09 35.03 8.66
C GLN A 230 11.76 34.67 7.99
N TYR A 231 11.42 33.38 8.05
CA TYR A 231 10.09 32.88 7.73
C TYR A 231 9.54 32.07 8.89
N ASP A 232 8.36 32.43 9.37
CA ASP A 232 7.54 31.63 10.27
C ASP A 232 6.49 30.87 9.45
N VAL A 233 6.40 29.57 9.66
CA VAL A 233 5.45 28.64 9.04
C VAL A 233 4.50 28.17 10.14
N ILE A 234 3.23 28.59 10.07
CA ILE A 234 2.23 28.31 11.10
C ILE A 234 1.05 27.54 10.51
N GLY A 235 0.89 26.28 10.88
CA GLY A 235 -0.15 25.37 10.38
C GLY A 235 -1.31 25.18 11.36
N TYR A 236 -2.52 25.04 10.84
CA TYR A 236 -3.71 24.69 11.63
C TYR A 236 -4.78 23.97 10.79
N TYR A 237 -5.71 23.31 11.47
CA TYR A 237 -6.91 22.74 10.86
C TYR A 237 -7.99 23.82 10.70
N SER A 238 -8.48 24.03 9.48
CA SER A 238 -9.60 24.96 9.25
C SER A 238 -10.90 24.48 9.89
N ASP A 239 -11.08 23.15 9.99
CA ASP A 239 -12.21 22.48 10.63
C ASP A 239 -11.72 21.72 11.86
N GLU A 240 -12.28 22.05 13.02
CA GLU A 240 -11.91 21.41 14.30
C GLU A 240 -12.28 19.93 14.36
N GLN A 241 -13.23 19.47 13.55
CA GLN A 241 -13.62 18.05 13.48
C GLN A 241 -12.58 17.20 12.73
N GLN A 242 -11.62 17.84 12.08
CA GLN A 242 -10.48 17.18 11.47
C GLN A 242 -9.21 17.28 12.32
N ASP A 243 -9.23 18.09 13.38
CA ASP A 243 -8.10 18.27 14.30
C ASP A 243 -7.86 16.98 15.07
N PHE A 244 -6.68 16.43 14.85
CA PHE A 244 -6.32 15.12 15.33
C PHE A 244 -6.36 15.02 16.87
N LEU A 245 -5.93 16.08 17.58
CA LEU A 245 -6.00 16.13 19.05
C LEU A 245 -7.45 16.19 19.54
N LYS A 246 -8.33 16.88 18.81
CA LYS A 246 -9.75 16.99 19.16
C LYS A 246 -10.44 15.62 19.04
N LEU A 247 -10.10 14.87 18.00
CA LEU A 247 -10.60 13.51 17.80
C LEU A 247 -10.12 12.56 18.90
N PHE A 248 -8.82 12.57 19.21
CA PHE A 248 -8.23 11.81 20.32
C PHE A 248 -8.95 12.08 21.66
N LEU A 249 -9.20 13.35 22.00
CA LEU A 249 -9.91 13.71 23.23
C LEU A 249 -11.39 13.32 23.24
N ALA A 250 -12.00 13.17 22.07
CA ALA A 250 -13.41 12.79 21.92
C ALA A 250 -13.63 11.27 21.97
N GLU A 251 -12.58 10.47 22.01
CA GLU A 251 -12.70 9.02 22.09
C GLU A 251 -13.35 8.60 23.42
N PRO A 252 -14.29 7.63 23.41
CA PRO A 252 -14.99 7.19 24.63
C PRO A 252 -14.05 6.69 25.72
N GLU A 253 -12.89 6.15 25.34
CA GLU A 253 -11.88 5.68 26.29
C GLU A 253 -11.17 6.83 27.00
N ASN A 254 -11.12 8.02 26.39
CA ASN A 254 -10.41 9.20 26.89
C ASN A 254 -11.33 10.15 27.68
N GLU A 255 -12.65 9.97 27.59
CA GLU A 255 -13.63 10.77 28.31
C GLU A 255 -13.46 10.67 29.84
N GLY A 256 -13.30 11.83 30.49
CA GLY A 256 -13.23 11.92 31.96
C GLY A 256 -11.88 11.58 32.59
N LYS A 257 -10.84 11.30 31.79
CA LYS A 257 -9.45 11.13 32.26
C LYS A 257 -8.88 12.46 32.80
N THR A 258 -7.95 12.36 33.75
CA THR A 258 -7.20 13.50 34.27
C THR A 258 -6.14 13.96 33.28
N ASN A 259 -5.64 15.20 33.43
CA ASN A 259 -4.60 15.74 32.54
C ASN A 259 -3.31 14.90 32.51
N ALA A 260 -2.96 14.25 33.63
CA ALA A 260 -1.80 13.37 33.69
C ALA A 260 -2.03 12.06 32.92
N GLU A 261 -3.21 11.47 33.05
CA GLU A 261 -3.59 10.26 32.28
C GLU A 261 -3.68 10.56 30.78
N LEU A 262 -4.23 11.72 30.41
CA LEU A 262 -4.27 12.18 29.01
C LEU A 262 -2.87 12.41 28.44
N LEU A 263 -1.94 12.94 29.23
CA LEU A 263 -0.54 13.11 28.82
C LEU A 263 0.15 11.75 28.58
N GLU A 264 -0.03 10.78 29.47
CA GLU A 264 0.55 9.43 29.30
C GLU A 264 0.04 8.75 28.01
N LEU A 265 -1.23 8.97 27.66
CA LEU A 265 -1.82 8.45 26.42
C LEU A 265 -1.31 9.19 25.19
N LEU A 266 -1.21 10.52 25.26
CA LEU A 266 -0.63 11.34 24.19
C LEU A 266 0.82 10.91 23.88
N GLN A 267 1.60 10.60 24.93
CA GLN A 267 2.96 10.07 24.79
C GLN A 267 2.97 8.68 24.16
N ALA A 268 2.05 7.80 24.55
CA ALA A 268 1.98 6.43 24.03
C ALA A 268 1.53 6.36 22.56
N GLU A 269 0.59 7.22 22.17
CA GLU A 269 -0.01 7.18 20.82
C GLU A 269 0.72 8.07 19.81
N PHE A 270 1.23 9.22 20.23
CA PHE A 270 1.80 10.23 19.32
C PHE A 270 3.27 10.53 19.57
N ASN A 271 3.86 9.95 20.61
CA ASN A 271 5.20 10.31 21.06
C ASN A 271 5.34 11.82 21.32
N TRP A 272 4.28 12.48 21.78
CA TRP A 272 4.28 13.91 22.12
C TRP A 272 4.29 14.09 23.63
N THR A 273 5.05 15.06 24.11
CA THR A 273 5.15 15.37 25.54
C THR A 273 5.04 16.86 25.80
N LEU A 274 4.62 17.23 27.01
CA LEU A 274 4.54 18.61 27.47
C LEU A 274 4.67 18.66 28.99
N ASP A 275 5.10 19.81 29.52
CA ASP A 275 5.22 19.99 30.96
C ASP A 275 3.86 19.98 31.64
N LEU A 276 3.69 19.12 32.66
CA LEU A 276 2.45 19.01 33.43
C LEU A 276 2.03 20.34 34.08
N GLU A 277 2.98 21.20 34.47
CA GLU A 277 2.68 22.52 35.04
C GLU A 277 1.94 23.42 34.04
N GLN A 278 2.18 23.24 32.74
CA GLN A 278 1.47 23.95 31.68
C GLN A 278 0.01 23.49 31.54
N LEU A 279 -0.38 22.37 32.17
CA LEU A 279 -1.72 21.80 32.09
C LEU A 279 -2.62 22.17 33.28
N ASP A 280 -2.13 22.92 34.27
CA ASP A 280 -2.88 23.27 35.49
C ASP A 280 -4.22 23.99 35.22
N GLN A 281 -4.32 24.69 34.09
CA GLN A 281 -5.52 25.44 33.69
C GLN A 281 -6.37 24.75 32.60
N GLY A 282 -6.10 23.47 32.31
CA GLY A 282 -6.81 22.67 31.31
C GLY A 282 -5.88 22.06 30.27
N PHE A 283 -6.34 20.96 29.66
CA PHE A 283 -5.66 20.29 28.56
C PHE A 283 -5.94 21.03 27.23
N PRO A 284 -4.95 21.20 26.32
CA PRO A 284 -5.19 21.80 25.01
C PRO A 284 -6.22 21.01 24.20
N GLU A 285 -7.10 21.70 23.48
CA GLU A 285 -8.17 21.05 22.69
C GLU A 285 -7.96 21.12 21.18
N ARG A 286 -6.99 21.91 20.74
CA ARG A 286 -6.68 22.18 19.34
C ARG A 286 -5.17 22.18 19.13
N THR A 287 -4.72 21.98 17.90
CA THR A 287 -3.29 21.97 17.55
C THR A 287 -2.91 23.16 16.66
N LEU A 288 -1.69 23.66 16.89
CA LEU A 288 -0.97 24.60 16.02
C LEU A 288 0.39 23.99 15.70
N TYR A 289 0.81 24.10 14.45
CA TYR A 289 2.10 23.60 14.01
C TYR A 289 2.99 24.79 13.71
N HIS A 290 4.24 24.78 14.16
CA HIS A 290 5.11 25.94 14.01
C HIS A 290 6.55 25.56 13.65
N SER A 291 7.12 26.31 12.71
CA SER A 291 8.55 26.37 12.44
C SER A 291 8.98 27.78 12.08
N ARG A 292 10.22 28.12 12.37
CA ARG A 292 10.88 29.37 12.04
C ARG A 292 12.25 29.08 11.45
N VAL A 293 12.51 29.59 10.25
CA VAL A 293 13.85 29.57 9.65
C VAL A 293 14.41 30.99 9.60
N THR A 294 15.61 31.19 10.14
CA THR A 294 16.33 32.47 10.15
C THR A 294 17.64 32.37 9.40
N PHE A 295 17.88 33.30 8.48
CA PHE A 295 19.09 33.31 7.64
C PHE A 295 20.23 34.10 8.30
N SER A 296 21.41 33.50 8.35
CA SER A 296 22.61 34.12 8.94
C SER A 296 23.28 35.16 8.02
N GLY A 297 22.97 35.17 6.72
CA GLY A 297 23.52 36.11 5.73
C GLY A 297 24.78 35.63 5.02
N ASN A 298 25.21 34.38 5.27
CA ASN A 298 26.44 33.81 4.72
C ASN A 298 26.18 32.76 3.63
N GLY A 299 25.18 32.95 2.75
CA GLY A 299 24.83 31.91 1.76
C GLY A 299 25.97 31.47 0.83
N ASN A 300 26.95 32.34 0.52
CA ASN A 300 28.16 31.94 -0.24
C ASN A 300 29.09 30.99 0.53
N SER A 301 28.92 30.87 1.85
CA SER A 301 29.65 29.94 2.71
C SER A 301 28.75 28.82 3.24
N ALA A 302 27.48 28.81 2.85
CA ALA A 302 26.60 27.68 3.10
C ALA A 302 27.23 26.46 2.44
N THR A 303 27.47 25.41 3.22
CA THR A 303 28.00 24.17 2.68
C THR A 303 27.01 23.63 1.65
N ASP A 304 27.52 23.31 0.47
CA ASP A 304 26.82 22.45 -0.46
C ASP A 304 26.83 21.05 0.15
N GLY A 305 25.88 20.82 1.06
CA GLY A 305 25.78 19.60 1.86
C GLY A 305 25.83 18.37 0.96
N VAL A 306 25.13 18.44 -0.17
CA VAL A 306 25.09 17.44 -1.24
C VAL A 306 26.47 17.09 -1.78
N ASN A 307 27.16 18.06 -2.39
CA ASN A 307 28.44 17.80 -3.04
C ASN A 307 29.58 17.55 -2.04
N SER A 308 29.32 17.76 -0.74
CA SER A 308 30.24 17.45 0.35
C SER A 308 30.14 16.01 0.87
N LEU A 309 29.05 15.29 0.56
CA LEU A 309 28.86 13.90 1.00
C LEU A 309 29.78 12.94 0.24
N SER A 310 30.28 11.93 0.94
CA SER A 310 31.02 10.83 0.31
C SER A 310 30.08 9.91 -0.47
N ASP A 311 30.57 9.35 -1.58
CA ASP A 311 29.85 8.33 -2.35
C ASP A 311 29.32 7.20 -1.44
N PRO A 312 28.04 6.79 -1.58
CA PRO A 312 27.50 5.68 -0.81
C PRO A 312 28.17 4.36 -1.20
N THR A 313 28.35 3.48 -0.23
CA THR A 313 28.82 2.11 -0.47
C THR A 313 27.61 1.21 -0.71
N ILE A 314 27.66 0.45 -1.82
CA ILE A 314 26.59 -0.44 -2.26
C ILE A 314 27.05 -1.89 -2.14
N ALA A 315 26.22 -2.74 -1.52
CA ALA A 315 26.37 -4.19 -1.57
C ALA A 315 25.07 -4.83 -2.07
N VAL A 316 25.19 -5.87 -2.90
CA VAL A 316 24.06 -6.58 -3.50
C VAL A 316 24.23 -8.08 -3.28
N ALA A 317 23.17 -8.75 -2.88
CA ALA A 317 23.13 -10.20 -2.71
C ALA A 317 21.71 -10.76 -2.86
N ASP A 318 21.54 -12.08 -2.76
CA ASP A 318 20.25 -12.75 -2.88
C ASP A 318 19.38 -12.59 -1.62
N SER A 319 19.98 -12.11 -0.51
CA SER A 319 19.29 -11.77 0.72
C SER A 319 19.92 -10.60 1.48
N ALA A 320 19.15 -9.91 2.33
CA ALA A 320 19.66 -8.79 3.12
C ALA A 320 20.86 -9.16 4.03
N PRO A 321 20.87 -10.32 4.70
CA PRO A 321 22.02 -10.70 5.50
C PRO A 321 23.29 -10.99 4.68
N GLU A 322 23.15 -11.56 3.48
CA GLU A 322 24.28 -11.76 2.56
C GLU A 322 24.82 -10.43 2.03
N ALA A 323 23.95 -9.46 1.73
CA ALA A 323 24.37 -8.12 1.31
C ALA A 323 25.17 -7.42 2.43
N LEU A 324 24.75 -7.61 3.70
CA LEU A 324 25.51 -7.16 4.86
C LEU A 324 26.85 -7.89 5.01
N ALA A 325 26.88 -9.21 4.81
CA ALA A 325 28.12 -9.99 4.86
C ALA A 325 29.13 -9.51 3.81
N ALA A 326 28.67 -9.27 2.58
CA ALA A 326 29.47 -8.72 1.48
C ALA A 326 30.02 -7.33 1.82
N TYR A 327 29.19 -6.45 2.38
CA TYR A 327 29.61 -5.13 2.84
C TYR A 327 30.69 -5.21 3.93
N LEU A 328 30.48 -6.06 4.95
CA LEU A 328 31.43 -6.23 6.06
C LEU A 328 32.75 -6.84 5.59
N ALA A 329 32.71 -7.79 4.65
CA ALA A 329 33.90 -8.36 4.05
C ALA A 329 34.67 -7.33 3.23
N HIS A 330 33.98 -6.50 2.45
CA HIS A 330 34.61 -5.38 1.75
C HIS A 330 35.25 -4.37 2.70
N SER A 331 34.55 -4.03 3.79
CA SER A 331 35.07 -3.15 4.85
C SER A 331 36.30 -3.73 5.55
N PHE A 332 36.38 -5.07 5.66
CA PHE A 332 37.55 -5.75 6.21
C PHE A 332 38.73 -5.79 5.23
N ASN A 333 38.49 -5.97 3.94
CA ASN A 333 39.51 -5.96 2.89
C ASN A 333 38.99 -5.39 1.57
N SER A 334 39.42 -4.17 1.24
CA SER A 334 39.02 -3.43 0.03
C SER A 334 39.92 -3.70 -1.19
N ASP A 335 40.92 -4.60 -1.11
CA ASP A 335 41.82 -4.86 -2.23
C ASP A 335 41.09 -5.59 -3.37
N ASN A 336 41.15 -5.03 -4.58
CA ASN A 336 40.48 -5.63 -5.75
C ASN A 336 41.30 -6.73 -6.46
N ASN A 337 42.45 -7.11 -5.92
CA ASN A 337 43.28 -8.20 -6.44
C ASN A 337 42.73 -9.59 -6.03
N ASP A 338 43.25 -10.67 -6.64
CA ASP A 338 42.77 -12.03 -6.38
C ASP A 338 42.92 -12.46 -4.91
N THR A 339 43.94 -11.93 -4.21
CA THR A 339 44.14 -12.23 -2.78
C THR A 339 43.06 -11.55 -1.93
N GLY A 340 42.74 -10.29 -2.20
CA GLY A 340 41.66 -9.56 -1.54
C GLY A 340 40.29 -10.19 -1.79
N LYS A 341 40.03 -10.65 -3.02
CA LYS A 341 38.80 -11.41 -3.35
C LYS A 341 38.68 -12.69 -2.53
N ASN A 342 39.76 -13.46 -2.39
CA ASN A 342 39.75 -14.68 -1.59
C ASN A 342 39.53 -14.39 -0.10
N ILE A 343 40.16 -13.33 0.43
CA ILE A 343 39.97 -12.90 1.82
C ILE A 343 38.50 -12.50 2.06
N ARG A 344 37.89 -11.73 1.16
CA ARG A 344 36.49 -11.33 1.30
C ARG A 344 35.55 -12.53 1.29
N LYS A 345 35.74 -13.46 0.35
CA LYS A 345 34.97 -14.70 0.31
C LYS A 345 35.06 -15.50 1.61
N GLU A 346 36.26 -15.64 2.17
CA GLU A 346 36.42 -16.33 3.46
C GLU A 346 35.76 -15.61 4.64
N VAL A 347 35.63 -14.27 4.58
CA VAL A 347 34.96 -13.48 5.60
C VAL A 347 33.44 -13.57 5.45
N GLU A 348 32.92 -13.43 4.24
CA GLU A 348 31.50 -13.66 3.89
C GLU A 348 31.04 -15.03 4.39
N ASP A 349 31.73 -16.11 3.99
CA ASP A 349 31.39 -17.49 4.38
C ASP A 349 31.32 -17.66 5.92
N LYS A 350 32.20 -16.98 6.67
CA LYS A 350 32.22 -17.04 8.14
C LYS A 350 31.05 -16.27 8.76
N ILE A 351 30.69 -15.13 8.20
CA ILE A 351 29.56 -14.32 8.67
C ILE A 351 28.26 -15.09 8.41
N ASP A 352 28.09 -15.66 7.22
CA ASP A 352 26.90 -16.46 6.87
C ASP A 352 26.80 -17.72 7.73
N ALA A 353 27.93 -18.37 8.04
CA ALA A 353 27.93 -19.54 8.91
C ALA A 353 27.45 -19.24 10.33
N LEU A 354 27.66 -18.02 10.83
CA LEU A 354 27.11 -17.56 12.11
C LEU A 354 25.58 -17.43 12.07
N GLN A 355 25.03 -17.02 10.94
CA GLN A 355 23.57 -16.94 10.76
C GLN A 355 22.92 -18.33 10.72
N LEU A 356 23.63 -19.32 10.19
CA LEU A 356 23.19 -20.72 10.10
C LEU A 356 23.61 -21.59 11.30
N LEU A 357 24.08 -20.96 12.38
CA LEU A 357 24.75 -21.63 13.48
C LEU A 357 23.87 -22.70 14.16
N GLU A 358 22.58 -22.45 14.37
CA GLU A 358 21.65 -23.44 14.96
C GLU A 358 21.50 -24.69 14.08
N LYS A 359 21.46 -24.50 12.74
CA LYS A 359 21.37 -25.60 11.76
C LYS A 359 22.69 -26.40 11.70
N LEU A 360 23.83 -25.75 11.89
CA LEU A 360 25.15 -26.34 11.73
C LEU A 360 25.73 -26.95 13.02
N GLN A 361 25.48 -26.36 14.19
CA GLN A 361 26.09 -26.76 15.48
C GLN A 361 25.78 -28.20 15.90
N SER A 362 24.58 -28.70 15.56
CA SER A 362 24.18 -30.07 15.90
C SER A 362 24.83 -31.14 15.01
N ARG A 363 25.52 -30.74 13.93
CA ARG A 363 26.09 -31.62 12.91
C ARG A 363 27.58 -31.89 13.16
N LYS A 364 27.99 -33.15 12.99
CA LYS A 364 29.39 -33.60 13.12
C LYS A 364 30.06 -33.98 11.80
N LEU A 365 29.25 -34.16 10.75
CA LEU A 365 29.64 -34.53 9.38
C LEU A 365 28.84 -33.67 8.41
N ASP A 366 29.33 -33.53 7.18
CA ASP A 366 28.68 -32.81 6.08
C ASP A 366 28.39 -31.33 6.37
N VAL A 367 29.17 -30.68 7.24
CA VAL A 367 28.99 -29.27 7.61
C VAL A 367 29.13 -28.35 6.39
N SER A 368 30.13 -28.56 5.52
CA SER A 368 30.32 -27.71 4.34
C SER A 368 29.19 -27.86 3.30
N PRO A 369 28.75 -29.07 2.89
CA PRO A 369 27.56 -29.21 2.05
C PRO A 369 26.29 -28.62 2.68
N LYS A 370 26.10 -28.78 3.99
CA LYS A 370 24.93 -28.23 4.70
C LYS A 370 24.98 -26.71 4.87
N PHE A 371 26.17 -26.14 4.91
CA PHE A 371 26.37 -24.70 4.87
C PHE A 371 25.94 -24.12 3.51
N VAL A 372 26.40 -24.72 2.41
CA VAL A 372 25.98 -24.32 1.05
C VAL A 372 24.47 -24.50 0.85
N GLU A 373 23.88 -25.58 1.36
CA GLU A 373 22.43 -25.79 1.35
C GLU A 373 21.69 -24.72 2.15
N GLY A 374 22.22 -24.35 3.33
CA GLY A 374 21.63 -23.30 4.16
C GLY A 374 21.70 -21.92 3.52
N GLN A 375 22.81 -21.57 2.87
CA GLN A 375 22.92 -20.32 2.09
C GLN A 375 21.92 -20.33 0.93
N HIS A 376 21.88 -21.43 0.16
CA HIS A 376 20.91 -21.57 -0.92
C HIS A 376 19.48 -21.43 -0.41
N GLU A 377 19.11 -22.08 0.70
CA GLU A 377 17.79 -21.98 1.34
C GLU A 377 17.43 -20.55 1.76
N LEU A 378 18.40 -19.74 2.23
CA LEU A 378 18.17 -18.33 2.60
C LEU A 378 17.84 -17.44 1.41
N GLY A 379 18.24 -17.82 0.19
CA GLY A 379 17.86 -17.16 -1.05
C GLY A 379 16.41 -17.44 -1.49
N PHE A 380 15.67 -18.27 -0.76
CA PHE A 380 14.27 -18.57 -1.05
C PHE A 380 13.38 -18.31 0.17
N SER A 381 12.19 -17.82 -0.09
CA SER A 381 11.11 -17.74 0.89
C SER A 381 10.12 -18.87 0.62
N THR A 382 9.51 -19.33 1.69
CA THR A 382 8.39 -20.25 1.62
C THR A 382 7.12 -19.44 1.41
N GLN A 383 6.49 -19.57 0.24
CA GLN A 383 5.08 -19.18 0.11
C GLN A 383 4.24 -20.29 0.75
N ASN A 384 3.45 -19.88 1.74
CA ASN A 384 2.59 -20.76 2.50
C ASN A 384 1.24 -20.84 1.79
N ASP A 385 1.08 -21.81 0.89
CA ASP A 385 -0.12 -21.97 0.07
C ASP A 385 -1.18 -22.91 0.67
N GLY A 386 -1.06 -23.25 1.95
CA GLY A 386 -2.15 -23.95 2.62
C GLY A 386 -1.78 -24.73 3.89
N TYR A 387 -2.82 -25.25 4.53
CA TYR A 387 -2.72 -26.05 5.74
C TYR A 387 -3.26 -27.47 5.54
N LEU A 388 -2.79 -28.41 6.34
CA LEU A 388 -3.43 -29.71 6.50
C LEU A 388 -4.03 -29.82 7.87
N TRP A 389 -4.86 -30.83 8.06
CA TRP A 389 -5.53 -31.10 9.30
C TRP A 389 -4.80 -32.18 10.10
N THR A 390 -4.70 -31.98 11.40
CA THR A 390 -4.15 -32.96 12.34
C THR A 390 -5.04 -33.12 13.55
N LEU A 391 -4.99 -34.31 14.16
CA LEU A 391 -5.67 -34.59 15.41
C LEU A 391 -4.69 -34.47 16.57
N ILE A 392 -4.91 -33.50 17.44
CA ILE A 392 -4.12 -33.30 18.64
C ILE A 392 -4.85 -33.92 19.83
N PRO A 393 -4.23 -34.82 20.61
CA PRO A 393 -4.82 -35.32 21.83
C PRO A 393 -4.88 -34.22 22.90
N GLU A 394 -6.02 -34.08 23.56
CA GLU A 394 -6.21 -33.15 24.66
C GLU A 394 -5.45 -33.69 25.89
N VAL A 395 -4.32 -33.05 26.21
CA VAL A 395 -3.56 -33.38 27.42
C VAL A 395 -4.23 -32.70 28.60
N SER A 396 -4.84 -33.48 29.49
CA SER A 396 -5.48 -32.95 30.70
C SER A 396 -4.45 -32.17 31.54
N LYS A 397 -4.73 -30.88 31.78
CA LYS A 397 -3.83 -29.99 32.54
C LYS A 397 -3.69 -30.33 34.04
N GLU A 398 -4.30 -31.39 34.55
CA GLU A 398 -4.10 -31.81 35.95
C GLU A 398 -3.89 -33.32 36.13
N LYS A 399 -2.80 -33.62 36.84
CA LYS A 399 -2.35 -34.92 37.40
C LYS A 399 -1.79 -35.95 36.40
N ASP A 400 -0.54 -35.75 35.99
CA ASP A 400 0.54 -36.73 36.25
C ASP A 400 1.90 -36.27 35.70
N ARG A 401 2.58 -35.37 36.43
CA ARG A 401 4.00 -35.05 36.19
C ARG A 401 4.99 -36.14 36.64
N LYS A 402 4.52 -37.35 36.97
CA LYS A 402 5.36 -38.47 37.48
C LYS A 402 5.49 -39.70 36.55
N LEU A 403 5.03 -39.62 35.30
CA LEU A 403 5.15 -40.73 34.34
C LEU A 403 6.00 -40.42 33.09
N ILE A 404 6.84 -39.39 33.12
CA ILE A 404 7.79 -39.09 32.03
C ILE A 404 9.05 -39.97 32.20
N SER A 405 8.89 -41.29 32.03
CA SER A 405 10.02 -42.21 31.81
C SER A 405 9.64 -43.44 30.97
N LYS A 406 8.63 -43.30 30.11
CA LYS A 406 8.43 -44.21 28.97
C LYS A 406 8.48 -43.39 27.70
N LYS A 407 9.32 -43.82 26.74
CA LYS A 407 9.27 -43.38 25.34
C LYS A 407 7.80 -43.21 24.94
N PRO A 408 7.42 -42.13 24.23
CA PRO A 408 6.06 -41.98 23.75
C PRO A 408 5.78 -43.17 22.84
N GLY A 409 5.05 -44.17 23.37
CA GLY A 409 4.47 -45.20 22.54
C GLY A 409 3.51 -44.46 21.65
N GLN A 410 3.69 -44.55 20.33
CA GLN A 410 2.76 -44.03 19.33
C GLN A 410 1.33 -44.42 19.74
N GLN A 411 0.62 -43.48 20.37
CA GLN A 411 -0.77 -43.68 20.72
C GLN A 411 -1.50 -43.64 19.39
N ARG A 412 -1.85 -44.81 18.87
CA ARG A 412 -2.41 -44.94 17.53
C ARG A 412 -3.79 -44.29 17.51
N ILE A 413 -3.95 -43.29 16.66
CA ILE A 413 -5.25 -42.70 16.30
C ILE A 413 -6.19 -43.86 15.90
N PRO A 414 -7.44 -43.90 16.39
CA PRO A 414 -8.42 -44.89 15.96
C PRO A 414 -8.50 -44.97 14.43
N THR A 415 -8.53 -46.18 13.86
CA THR A 415 -8.44 -46.39 12.41
C THR A 415 -9.48 -45.59 11.62
N GLN A 416 -10.71 -45.47 12.14
CA GLN A 416 -11.78 -44.71 11.50
C GLN A 416 -11.49 -43.21 11.46
N LEU A 417 -10.96 -42.63 12.54
CA LEU A 417 -10.51 -41.24 12.59
C LEU A 417 -9.31 -41.01 11.67
N ALA A 418 -8.36 -41.95 11.63
CA ALA A 418 -7.20 -41.87 10.76
C ALA A 418 -7.59 -41.92 9.27
N GLN A 419 -8.56 -42.75 8.89
CA GLN A 419 -9.07 -42.83 7.51
C GLN A 419 -9.81 -41.55 7.11
N ALA A 420 -10.69 -41.04 7.98
CA ALA A 420 -11.41 -39.79 7.73
C ALA A 420 -10.47 -38.57 7.67
N LEU A 421 -9.46 -38.51 8.55
CA LEU A 421 -8.42 -37.48 8.51
C LEU A 421 -7.59 -37.54 7.22
N ASN A 422 -7.21 -38.75 6.78
CA ASN A 422 -6.47 -38.93 5.54
C ASN A 422 -7.28 -38.48 4.32
N GLU A 423 -8.58 -38.80 4.29
CA GLU A 423 -9.47 -38.37 3.23
C GLU A 423 -9.66 -36.85 3.21
N LEU A 424 -9.85 -36.23 4.39
CA LEU A 424 -9.88 -34.78 4.52
C LEU A 424 -8.60 -34.13 4.01
N ASN A 425 -7.43 -34.62 4.41
CA ASN A 425 -6.15 -34.07 3.96
C ASN A 425 -5.94 -34.25 2.46
N ARG A 426 -6.33 -35.40 1.88
CA ARG A 426 -6.28 -35.62 0.43
C ARG A 426 -7.13 -34.59 -0.33
N LEU A 427 -8.33 -34.31 0.15
CA LEU A 427 -9.23 -33.30 -0.44
C LEU A 427 -8.70 -31.88 -0.23
N GLN A 428 -8.14 -31.58 0.94
CA GLN A 428 -7.53 -30.29 1.25
C GLN A 428 -6.31 -30.01 0.37
N GLU A 429 -5.45 -31.01 0.12
CA GLU A 429 -4.33 -30.89 -0.82
C GLU A 429 -4.82 -30.61 -2.24
N GLN A 430 -5.86 -31.32 -2.69
CA GLN A 430 -6.46 -31.08 -4.01
C GLN A 430 -7.05 -29.67 -4.11
N TYR A 431 -7.69 -29.19 -3.05
CA TYR A 431 -8.23 -27.85 -2.98
C TYR A 431 -7.14 -26.78 -3.10
N HIS A 432 -6.06 -26.91 -2.32
CA HIS A 432 -4.93 -25.98 -2.38
C HIS A 432 -4.21 -25.99 -3.73
N GLN A 433 -3.97 -27.18 -4.29
CA GLN A 433 -3.36 -27.26 -5.62
C GLN A 433 -4.23 -26.58 -6.69
N ALA A 434 -5.55 -26.75 -6.63
CA ALA A 434 -6.43 -26.13 -7.60
C ALA A 434 -6.47 -24.61 -7.46
N TRP A 435 -6.40 -24.07 -6.24
CA TRP A 435 -6.29 -22.62 -6.03
C TRP A 435 -4.95 -22.03 -6.47
N LEU A 436 -3.87 -22.81 -6.36
CA LEU A 436 -2.57 -22.46 -6.94
C LEU A 436 -2.62 -22.34 -8.46
N ASP A 437 -3.26 -23.32 -9.10
CA ASP A 437 -3.44 -23.30 -10.55
C ASP A 437 -4.33 -22.10 -10.98
N ILE A 438 -5.39 -21.78 -10.20
CA ILE A 438 -6.24 -20.61 -10.38
C ILE A 438 -5.43 -19.31 -10.26
N GLU A 439 -4.55 -19.20 -9.26
CA GLU A 439 -3.70 -18.02 -9.09
C GLU A 439 -2.73 -17.83 -10.27
N SER A 440 -2.18 -18.93 -10.78
CA SER A 440 -1.40 -18.91 -12.03
C SER A 440 -2.23 -18.41 -13.21
N MET A 441 -3.48 -18.89 -13.37
CA MET A 441 -4.40 -18.44 -14.42
C MET A 441 -4.77 -16.96 -14.27
N ARG A 442 -4.97 -16.45 -13.04
CA ARG A 442 -5.21 -15.02 -12.78
C ARG A 442 -4.04 -14.15 -13.25
N ARG A 443 -2.81 -14.54 -12.94
CA ARG A 443 -1.60 -13.83 -13.38
C ARG A 443 -1.43 -13.86 -14.90
N GLN A 444 -1.74 -14.98 -15.53
CA GLN A 444 -1.74 -15.10 -16.98
C GLN A 444 -2.76 -14.16 -17.61
N LEU A 445 -4.01 -14.16 -17.12
CA LEU A 445 -5.07 -13.27 -17.60
C LEU A 445 -4.66 -11.79 -17.46
N TYR A 446 -4.12 -11.40 -16.30
CA TYR A 446 -3.62 -10.05 -16.08
C TYR A 446 -2.52 -9.67 -17.07
N SER A 447 -1.54 -10.56 -17.29
CA SER A 447 -0.43 -10.30 -18.22
C SER A 447 -0.91 -10.13 -19.67
N GLN A 448 -1.87 -10.96 -20.09
CA GLN A 448 -2.47 -10.86 -21.41
C GLN A 448 -3.32 -9.59 -21.57
N TRP A 449 -4.12 -9.25 -20.54
CA TRP A 449 -4.88 -8.00 -20.52
C TRP A 449 -3.96 -6.79 -20.60
N TYR A 450 -2.87 -6.77 -19.83
CA TYR A 450 -1.87 -5.70 -19.88
C TYR A 450 -1.23 -5.59 -21.27
N TYR A 451 -0.85 -6.72 -21.88
CA TYR A 451 -0.32 -6.74 -23.25
C TYR A 451 -1.33 -6.25 -24.29
N PHE A 452 -2.59 -6.64 -24.15
CA PHE A 452 -3.69 -6.16 -24.98
C PHE A 452 -3.84 -4.66 -24.87
N MET A 453 -3.91 -4.12 -23.65
CA MET A 453 -4.01 -2.67 -23.42
C MET A 453 -2.85 -1.92 -24.08
N LYS A 454 -1.61 -2.44 -24.00
CA LYS A 454 -0.42 -1.79 -24.56
C LYS A 454 -0.31 -1.86 -26.09
N ASN A 455 -0.84 -2.91 -26.70
CA ASN A 455 -0.65 -3.18 -28.14
C ASN A 455 -1.93 -3.10 -28.95
N SER A 456 -3.06 -2.72 -28.35
CA SER A 456 -4.32 -2.56 -29.06
C SER A 456 -4.24 -1.37 -30.02
N THR A 457 -3.64 -1.56 -31.19
CA THR A 457 -4.03 -0.78 -32.37
C THR A 457 -5.42 -1.23 -32.79
N GLU A 458 -6.27 -0.33 -33.28
CA GLU A 458 -7.71 -0.51 -33.57
C GLU A 458 -8.10 -1.75 -34.41
N ASP A 459 -7.17 -2.56 -34.92
CA ASP A 459 -7.36 -3.59 -35.93
C ASP A 459 -7.28 -5.05 -35.43
N ASP A 460 -7.02 -5.31 -34.14
CA ASP A 460 -6.77 -6.69 -33.65
C ASP A 460 -7.91 -7.26 -32.78
N GLY A 461 -9.15 -7.17 -33.28
CA GLY A 461 -10.35 -7.73 -32.62
C GLY A 461 -10.23 -9.22 -32.28
N ASN A 462 -9.31 -9.95 -32.91
CA ASN A 462 -9.01 -11.36 -32.64
C ASN A 462 -8.39 -11.59 -31.25
N LEU A 463 -7.66 -10.60 -30.70
CA LEU A 463 -6.95 -10.76 -29.42
C LEU A 463 -7.91 -10.76 -28.22
N TYR A 464 -8.97 -9.94 -28.22
CA TYR A 464 -9.98 -9.95 -27.16
C TYR A 464 -10.71 -11.30 -27.07
N TYR A 465 -11.18 -11.83 -28.21
CA TYR A 465 -11.80 -13.15 -28.24
C TYR A 465 -10.83 -14.24 -27.79
N THR A 466 -9.57 -14.16 -28.22
CA THR A 466 -8.52 -15.10 -27.79
C THR A 466 -8.30 -15.06 -26.28
N ILE A 467 -8.21 -13.89 -25.66
CA ILE A 467 -8.04 -13.76 -24.20
C ILE A 467 -9.26 -14.32 -23.46
N ASN A 468 -10.47 -14.06 -23.97
CA ASN A 468 -11.69 -14.58 -23.37
C ASN A 468 -11.71 -16.13 -23.41
N GLU A 469 -11.46 -16.72 -24.59
CA GLU A 469 -11.48 -18.17 -24.79
C GLU A 469 -10.33 -18.91 -24.10
N THR A 470 -9.11 -18.34 -24.10
CA THR A 470 -7.90 -19.03 -23.62
C THR A 470 -7.56 -18.74 -22.17
N SER A 471 -8.09 -17.67 -21.57
CA SER A 471 -7.75 -17.27 -20.20
C SER A 471 -8.98 -17.03 -19.32
N LEU A 472 -9.93 -16.18 -19.72
CA LEU A 472 -11.05 -15.83 -18.84
C LEU A 472 -12.02 -16.99 -18.61
N ILE A 473 -12.46 -17.68 -19.67
CA ILE A 473 -13.37 -18.82 -19.58
C ILE A 473 -12.74 -20.00 -18.81
N PRO A 474 -11.49 -20.42 -19.09
CA PRO A 474 -10.81 -21.43 -18.28
C PRO A 474 -10.69 -21.05 -16.80
N LEU A 475 -10.36 -19.79 -16.50
CA LEU A 475 -10.29 -19.30 -15.13
C LEU A 475 -11.65 -19.37 -14.42
N ARG A 476 -12.71 -18.86 -15.03
CA ARG A 476 -14.08 -18.90 -14.47
C ARG A 476 -14.53 -20.34 -14.24
N THR A 477 -14.28 -21.21 -15.21
CA THR A 477 -14.62 -22.64 -15.13
C THR A 477 -13.85 -23.33 -14.00
N ALA A 478 -12.55 -23.05 -13.86
CA ALA A 478 -11.73 -23.59 -12.77
C ALA A 478 -12.24 -23.13 -11.40
N ILE A 479 -12.52 -21.83 -11.23
CA ILE A 479 -13.11 -21.28 -9.99
C ILE A 479 -14.45 -21.98 -9.69
N ALA A 480 -15.33 -22.13 -10.68
CA ALA A 480 -16.62 -22.78 -10.51
C ALA A 480 -16.52 -24.28 -10.18
N GLN A 481 -15.52 -25.00 -10.70
CA GLN A 481 -15.27 -26.41 -10.39
C GLN A 481 -14.64 -26.60 -9.00
N VAL A 482 -13.78 -25.69 -8.57
CA VAL A 482 -13.10 -25.79 -7.27
C VAL A 482 -14.02 -25.37 -6.12
N GLY A 483 -14.72 -24.24 -6.27
CA GLY A 483 -15.52 -23.64 -5.21
C GLY A 483 -14.68 -22.85 -4.19
N GLU A 484 -15.36 -22.04 -3.38
CA GLU A 484 -14.75 -21.22 -2.34
C GLU A 484 -15.29 -21.67 -0.97
N LEU A 485 -14.40 -21.83 0.01
CA LEU A 485 -14.78 -22.12 1.40
C LEU A 485 -15.07 -20.82 2.14
N GLU A 486 -16.10 -20.81 2.97
CA GLU A 486 -16.47 -19.70 3.85
C GLU A 486 -16.45 -20.18 5.29
N PHE A 487 -15.83 -19.39 6.17
CA PHE A 487 -15.74 -19.66 7.60
C PHE A 487 -16.57 -18.64 8.35
N THR A 488 -17.55 -19.10 9.12
CA THR A 488 -18.35 -18.24 9.99
C THR A 488 -18.02 -18.56 11.44
N GLN A 489 -17.61 -17.55 12.21
CA GLN A 489 -17.38 -17.71 13.64
C GLN A 489 -18.73 -17.71 14.38
N ASN A 490 -18.94 -18.74 15.19
CA ASN A 490 -20.08 -18.85 16.08
C ASN A 490 -19.79 -18.12 17.40
N GLY A 491 -20.83 -17.69 18.10
CA GLY A 491 -20.72 -16.98 19.39
C GLY A 491 -20.08 -17.78 20.54
N ASP A 492 -19.73 -19.04 20.32
CA ASP A 492 -19.04 -19.94 21.26
C ASP A 492 -17.57 -20.24 20.89
N GLU A 493 -16.96 -19.39 20.05
CA GLU A 493 -15.61 -19.55 19.48
C GLU A 493 -15.44 -20.76 18.53
N SER A 494 -16.51 -21.52 18.25
CA SER A 494 -16.48 -22.52 17.18
C SER A 494 -16.62 -21.86 15.80
N ALA A 495 -16.17 -22.53 14.74
CA ALA A 495 -16.33 -22.05 13.37
C ALA A 495 -17.12 -23.07 12.55
N THR A 496 -18.11 -22.61 11.79
CA THR A 496 -18.76 -23.40 10.75
C THR A 496 -18.08 -23.16 9.42
N VAL A 497 -17.85 -24.23 8.67
CA VAL A 497 -17.32 -24.17 7.31
C VAL A 497 -18.44 -24.49 6.34
N THR A 498 -18.64 -23.63 5.36
CA THR A 498 -19.62 -23.79 4.27
C THR A 498 -18.92 -23.59 2.93
N ALA A 499 -19.55 -24.06 1.86
CA ALA A 499 -19.15 -23.67 0.51
C ALA A 499 -19.99 -22.44 0.09
N LYS A 500 -19.33 -21.45 -0.48
CA LYS A 500 -19.92 -20.16 -0.87
C LYS A 500 -20.52 -20.23 -2.27
N ALA A 501 -21.63 -19.51 -2.49
CA ALA A 501 -22.13 -19.24 -3.84
C ALA A 501 -21.20 -18.25 -4.55
N LEU A 502 -20.72 -18.59 -5.74
CA LEU A 502 -19.67 -17.85 -6.42
C LEU A 502 -20.27 -16.74 -7.31
N PRO A 503 -20.00 -15.46 -7.03
CA PRO A 503 -20.41 -14.37 -7.89
C PRO A 503 -19.48 -14.23 -9.10
N PHE A 504 -20.06 -14.09 -10.29
CA PHE A 504 -19.35 -13.69 -11.50
C PHE A 504 -19.98 -12.43 -12.08
N GLY A 505 -19.23 -11.32 -12.03
CA GLY A 505 -19.59 -10.08 -12.72
C GLY A 505 -19.43 -10.24 -14.22
N ILE A 506 -20.55 -10.14 -14.95
CA ILE A 506 -20.60 -10.35 -16.40
C ILE A 506 -20.40 -9.02 -17.13
N LEU A 507 -21.21 -8.03 -16.78
CA LEU A 507 -21.26 -6.78 -17.52
C LEU A 507 -21.59 -5.61 -16.61
N SER A 508 -20.90 -4.49 -16.81
CA SER A 508 -21.23 -3.22 -16.16
C SER A 508 -22.18 -2.40 -17.03
N GLN A 509 -23.16 -1.76 -16.40
CA GLN A 509 -24.06 -0.76 -17.00
C GLN A 509 -23.29 0.40 -17.65
N LEU A 510 -22.04 0.66 -17.22
CA LEU A 510 -21.18 1.66 -17.84
C LEU A 510 -20.88 1.39 -19.34
N LEU A 511 -21.05 0.15 -19.81
CA LEU A 511 -20.86 -0.19 -21.23
C LEU A 511 -22.03 0.27 -22.13
N ASP A 512 -23.25 0.42 -21.58
CA ASP A 512 -24.41 0.89 -22.36
C ASP A 512 -24.24 2.33 -22.82
N ALA A 513 -23.48 3.13 -22.08
CA ALA A 513 -23.14 4.50 -22.44
C ALA A 513 -22.05 4.62 -23.53
N TYR A 514 -21.53 3.51 -24.07
CA TYR A 514 -20.46 3.51 -25.06
C TYR A 514 -20.89 2.98 -26.42
N ASP A 515 -21.48 1.78 -26.49
CA ASP A 515 -21.98 1.21 -27.73
C ASP A 515 -22.82 -0.04 -27.42
N GLY A 516 -24.06 -0.11 -27.93
CA GLY A 516 -24.76 -1.41 -28.09
C GLY A 516 -25.81 -1.84 -27.06
N ASN A 517 -26.14 -1.07 -26.01
CA ASN A 517 -27.17 -1.44 -25.01
C ASN A 517 -27.00 -2.88 -24.46
N TYR A 518 -25.77 -3.35 -24.31
CA TYR A 518 -25.46 -4.72 -23.90
C TYR A 518 -26.01 -5.06 -22.51
N PHE A 519 -25.83 -4.19 -21.51
CA PHE A 519 -26.36 -4.39 -20.16
C PHE A 519 -27.88 -4.45 -20.21
N SER A 520 -28.50 -3.47 -20.86
CA SER A 520 -29.95 -3.44 -21.09
C SER A 520 -30.47 -4.67 -21.83
N TYR A 521 -29.68 -5.22 -22.76
CA TYR A 521 -30.00 -6.46 -23.46
C TYR A 521 -30.02 -7.66 -22.50
N TYR A 522 -29.02 -7.83 -21.64
CA TYR A 522 -28.98 -8.91 -20.64
C TYR A 522 -30.14 -8.80 -19.64
N VAL A 523 -30.43 -7.60 -19.13
CA VAL A 523 -31.57 -7.34 -18.25
C VAL A 523 -32.90 -7.64 -18.96
N SER A 524 -33.06 -7.21 -20.21
CA SER A 524 -34.27 -7.49 -20.99
C SER A 524 -34.44 -8.97 -21.29
N ALA A 525 -33.34 -9.69 -21.55
CA ALA A 525 -33.34 -11.13 -21.82
C ALA A 525 -33.82 -11.94 -20.60
N ILE A 526 -33.29 -11.66 -19.41
CA ILE A 526 -33.72 -12.36 -18.17
C ILE A 526 -35.16 -11.99 -17.78
N GLN A 527 -35.58 -10.73 -17.96
CA GLN A 527 -36.96 -10.29 -17.74
C GLN A 527 -37.94 -10.96 -18.72
N GLY A 528 -37.56 -11.04 -20.00
CA GLY A 528 -38.32 -11.75 -21.02
C GLY A 528 -38.51 -13.22 -20.67
N ALA A 529 -37.43 -13.88 -20.22
CA ALA A 529 -37.46 -15.28 -19.80
C ALA A 529 -38.42 -15.50 -18.61
N ALA A 530 -38.43 -14.60 -17.62
CA ALA A 530 -39.38 -14.63 -16.50
C ALA A 530 -40.85 -14.50 -16.94
N GLN A 531 -41.10 -13.92 -18.11
CA GLN A 531 -42.42 -13.80 -18.74
C GLN A 531 -42.71 -14.92 -19.77
N GLY A 532 -41.80 -15.89 -19.90
CA GLY A 532 -41.91 -17.04 -20.81
C GLY A 532 -41.40 -16.79 -22.24
N ASN A 533 -40.77 -15.65 -22.51
CA ASN A 533 -40.12 -15.32 -23.79
C ASN A 533 -38.61 -15.59 -23.72
N PHE A 534 -38.12 -16.56 -24.49
CA PHE A 534 -36.71 -16.97 -24.51
C PHE A 534 -35.98 -16.59 -25.81
N SER A 535 -36.46 -15.57 -26.55
CA SER A 535 -35.87 -15.13 -27.82
C SER A 535 -34.38 -14.79 -27.73
N ASP A 536 -33.96 -14.26 -26.59
CA ASP A 536 -32.63 -13.70 -26.32
C ASP A 536 -31.87 -14.51 -25.25
N TRP A 537 -32.32 -15.73 -24.97
CA TRP A 537 -31.82 -16.58 -23.89
C TRP A 537 -30.39 -17.09 -24.12
N GLU A 538 -29.96 -17.21 -25.38
CA GLU A 538 -28.65 -17.74 -25.76
C GLU A 538 -27.48 -16.96 -25.11
N GLY A 539 -27.61 -15.64 -24.94
CA GLY A 539 -26.61 -14.83 -24.25
C GLY A 539 -26.47 -15.23 -22.77
N ILE A 540 -27.58 -15.42 -22.06
CA ILE A 540 -27.58 -15.88 -20.67
C ILE A 540 -26.99 -17.30 -20.58
N GLN A 541 -27.38 -18.20 -21.48
CA GLN A 541 -26.83 -19.56 -21.52
C GLN A 541 -25.30 -19.55 -21.72
N THR A 542 -24.80 -18.66 -22.58
CA THR A 542 -23.38 -18.53 -22.87
C THR A 542 -22.58 -18.11 -21.63
N GLU A 543 -23.07 -17.15 -20.83
CA GLU A 543 -22.36 -16.70 -19.63
C GLU A 543 -22.32 -17.76 -18.51
N PHE A 544 -23.38 -18.54 -18.37
CA PHE A 544 -23.34 -19.72 -17.50
C PHE A 544 -22.39 -20.79 -18.04
N ALA A 545 -22.37 -21.02 -19.36
CA ALA A 545 -21.45 -21.97 -19.99
C ALA A 545 -19.98 -21.56 -19.83
N ASN A 546 -19.69 -20.25 -19.85
CA ASN A 546 -18.38 -19.67 -19.54
C ASN A 546 -17.93 -19.95 -18.09
N CYS A 547 -18.85 -20.33 -17.21
CA CYS A 547 -18.59 -20.77 -15.84
C CYS A 547 -18.74 -22.30 -15.68
N GLY A 548 -18.79 -23.06 -16.77
CA GLY A 548 -18.91 -24.51 -16.75
C GLY A 548 -20.33 -25.05 -16.47
N VAL A 549 -21.37 -24.20 -16.55
CA VAL A 549 -22.77 -24.58 -16.28
C VAL A 549 -23.58 -24.55 -17.58
N THR A 550 -24.25 -25.66 -17.91
CA THR A 550 -25.15 -25.73 -19.07
C THR A 550 -26.60 -25.62 -18.62
N LEU A 551 -27.24 -24.49 -18.95
CA LEU A 551 -28.67 -24.29 -18.71
C LEU A 551 -29.52 -24.87 -19.84
N SER A 552 -30.70 -25.38 -19.50
CA SER A 552 -31.69 -25.82 -20.48
C SER A 552 -32.22 -24.67 -21.35
N ASP A 553 -32.86 -25.01 -22.48
CA ASP A 553 -33.40 -23.99 -23.41
C ASP A 553 -34.56 -23.19 -22.82
N ARG A 554 -35.27 -23.75 -21.83
CA ARG A 554 -36.50 -23.18 -21.25
C ARG A 554 -36.64 -23.51 -19.75
N PRO A 555 -35.72 -23.05 -18.89
CA PRO A 555 -35.81 -23.24 -17.44
C PRO A 555 -36.95 -22.39 -16.85
N THR A 556 -37.21 -22.58 -15.56
CA THR A 556 -38.16 -21.72 -14.85
C THR A 556 -37.41 -20.50 -14.33
N VAL A 557 -37.78 -19.30 -14.80
CA VAL A 557 -37.18 -18.04 -14.33
C VAL A 557 -38.22 -17.27 -13.54
N THR A 558 -37.85 -16.83 -12.33
CA THR A 558 -38.73 -16.07 -11.43
C THR A 558 -38.10 -14.71 -11.13
N THR A 559 -38.87 -13.64 -11.28
CA THR A 559 -38.46 -12.30 -10.83
C THR A 559 -38.58 -12.22 -9.31
N ILE A 560 -37.48 -11.90 -8.63
CA ILE A 560 -37.43 -11.66 -7.18
C ILE A 560 -37.67 -10.17 -6.91
N THR A 561 -36.98 -9.31 -7.67
CA THR A 561 -37.14 -7.84 -7.62
C THR A 561 -37.04 -7.31 -9.04
N GLU A 562 -38.05 -6.54 -9.46
CA GLU A 562 -38.18 -6.11 -10.86
C GLU A 562 -37.01 -5.21 -11.25
N GLY A 563 -36.24 -5.62 -12.26
CA GLY A 563 -35.06 -4.89 -12.74
C GLY A 563 -33.77 -5.15 -11.96
N GLU A 564 -33.85 -5.84 -10.82
CA GLU A 564 -32.71 -5.97 -9.90
C GLU A 564 -32.32 -7.42 -9.62
N ALA A 565 -33.28 -8.35 -9.52
CA ALA A 565 -32.98 -9.72 -9.11
C ALA A 565 -33.93 -10.77 -9.70
N TRP A 566 -33.35 -11.88 -10.14
CA TRP A 566 -34.04 -13.04 -10.68
C TRP A 566 -33.45 -14.34 -10.14
N GLN A 567 -34.23 -15.41 -10.19
CA GLN A 567 -33.79 -16.75 -9.86
C GLN A 567 -34.16 -17.70 -10.99
N ILE A 568 -33.18 -18.50 -11.43
CA ILE A 568 -33.34 -19.53 -12.45
C ILE A 568 -33.37 -20.88 -11.74
N GLU A 569 -34.46 -21.62 -11.89
CA GLU A 569 -34.58 -23.02 -11.49
C GLU A 569 -34.40 -23.90 -12.73
N ASP A 570 -33.30 -24.66 -12.76
CA ASP A 570 -32.99 -25.59 -13.83
C ASP A 570 -32.38 -26.88 -13.29
N ASN A 571 -32.88 -28.03 -13.77
CA ASN A 571 -32.43 -29.37 -13.36
C ASN A 571 -32.38 -29.61 -11.83
N GLY A 572 -33.24 -28.93 -11.05
CA GLY A 572 -33.29 -29.04 -9.59
C GLY A 572 -32.28 -28.17 -8.84
N GLN A 573 -31.56 -27.30 -9.56
CA GLN A 573 -30.63 -26.32 -9.00
C GLN A 573 -31.21 -24.91 -9.15
N LEU A 574 -30.94 -24.05 -8.16
CA LEU A 574 -31.31 -22.63 -8.18
C LEU A 574 -30.06 -21.77 -8.43
N TYR A 575 -30.15 -20.89 -9.43
CA TYR A 575 -29.11 -19.92 -9.75
C TYR A 575 -29.66 -18.51 -9.57
N ASP A 576 -28.99 -17.71 -8.75
CA ASP A 576 -29.38 -16.31 -8.57
C ASP A 576 -28.71 -15.44 -9.63
N VAL A 577 -29.43 -14.43 -10.09
CA VAL A 577 -28.94 -13.39 -11.01
C VAL A 577 -29.33 -12.05 -10.42
N LYS A 578 -28.37 -11.14 -10.25
CA LYS A 578 -28.60 -9.85 -9.60
C LYS A 578 -27.88 -8.72 -10.30
N VAL A 579 -28.49 -7.55 -10.30
CA VAL A 579 -27.83 -6.28 -10.61
C VAL A 579 -27.42 -5.65 -9.29
N GLU A 580 -26.12 -5.60 -9.02
CA GLU A 580 -25.56 -5.02 -7.79
C GLU A 580 -24.53 -3.98 -8.19
N GLY A 581 -24.74 -2.73 -7.75
CA GLY A 581 -23.89 -1.60 -8.13
C GLY A 581 -23.75 -1.42 -9.64
N GLY A 582 -24.84 -1.54 -10.40
CA GLY A 582 -24.81 -1.44 -11.86
C GLY A 582 -24.02 -2.54 -12.57
N ILE A 583 -23.72 -3.66 -11.90
CA ILE A 583 -23.07 -4.84 -12.50
C ILE A 583 -24.07 -5.98 -12.54
N PHE A 584 -24.23 -6.59 -13.73
CA PHE A 584 -25.01 -7.81 -13.92
C PHE A 584 -24.17 -9.01 -13.45
N ASN A 585 -24.57 -9.60 -12.32
CA ASN A 585 -23.90 -10.73 -11.69
C ASN A 585 -24.74 -12.01 -11.85
N ILE A 586 -24.05 -13.11 -12.15
CA ILE A 586 -24.61 -14.46 -12.04
C ILE A 586 -23.96 -15.18 -10.86
N TYR A 587 -24.72 -16.02 -10.18
CA TYR A 587 -24.26 -16.77 -9.02
C TYR A 587 -24.27 -18.27 -9.30
N ILE A 588 -23.10 -18.90 -9.16
CA ILE A 588 -22.97 -20.35 -9.27
C ILE A 588 -23.08 -20.95 -7.86
N PRO A 589 -24.17 -21.66 -7.54
CA PRO A 589 -24.40 -22.23 -6.22
C PRO A 589 -23.43 -23.40 -5.96
N PRO A 590 -23.17 -23.72 -4.68
CA PRO A 590 -22.37 -24.89 -4.35
C PRO A 590 -22.99 -26.20 -4.86
N THR A 591 -22.18 -27.10 -5.42
CA THR A 591 -22.63 -28.43 -5.86
C THR A 591 -21.73 -29.54 -5.33
N ASP A 592 -22.27 -30.76 -5.18
CA ASP A 592 -21.52 -31.92 -4.69
C ASP A 592 -20.28 -32.27 -5.52
N THR A 593 -20.21 -31.79 -6.76
CA THR A 593 -19.05 -31.99 -7.64
C THR A 593 -17.86 -31.10 -7.29
N GLN A 594 -18.08 -29.99 -6.59
CA GLN A 594 -17.04 -29.04 -6.24
C GLN A 594 -16.13 -29.57 -5.13
N ILE A 595 -14.84 -29.24 -5.23
CA ILE A 595 -13.84 -29.64 -4.23
C ILE A 595 -14.17 -29.00 -2.87
N ALA A 596 -14.58 -27.73 -2.83
CA ALA A 596 -14.96 -27.03 -1.60
C ALA A 596 -16.11 -27.72 -0.84
N VAL A 597 -17.14 -28.19 -1.56
CA VAL A 597 -18.25 -28.95 -0.96
C VAL A 597 -17.77 -30.30 -0.44
N GLN A 598 -16.90 -30.99 -1.17
CA GLN A 598 -16.31 -32.26 -0.71
C GLN A 598 -15.44 -32.08 0.54
N VAL A 599 -14.63 -31.02 0.60
CA VAL A 599 -13.84 -30.66 1.79
C VAL A 599 -14.77 -30.36 2.97
N THR A 600 -15.82 -29.54 2.76
CA THR A 600 -16.81 -29.20 3.79
C THR A 600 -17.50 -30.45 4.36
N ASN A 601 -17.91 -31.37 3.49
CA ASN A 601 -18.50 -32.65 3.87
C ASN A 601 -17.52 -33.55 4.63
N ALA A 602 -16.23 -33.56 4.24
CA ALA A 602 -15.19 -34.32 4.93
C ALA A 602 -14.88 -33.74 6.32
N ILE A 603 -14.87 -32.40 6.48
CA ILE A 603 -14.73 -31.71 7.76
C ILE A 603 -15.91 -32.06 8.68
N HIS A 604 -17.15 -31.97 8.19
CA HIS A 604 -18.34 -32.32 8.97
C HIS A 604 -18.31 -33.78 9.42
N ASN A 605 -18.08 -34.72 8.51
CA ASN A 605 -17.98 -36.15 8.83
C ASN A 605 -16.88 -36.43 9.87
N LEU A 606 -15.69 -35.86 9.71
CA LEU A 606 -14.62 -36.03 10.69
C LEU A 606 -14.99 -35.42 12.06
N SER A 607 -15.65 -34.27 12.07
CA SER A 607 -16.08 -33.60 13.30
C SER A 607 -17.13 -34.43 14.07
N GLU A 608 -18.09 -35.04 13.37
CA GLU A 608 -19.05 -35.99 13.95
C GLU A 608 -18.36 -37.23 14.54
N LEU A 609 -17.39 -37.79 13.81
CA LEU A 609 -16.62 -38.94 14.28
C LEU A 609 -15.76 -38.60 15.51
N ILE A 610 -15.15 -37.41 15.56
CA ILE A 610 -14.42 -36.92 16.73
C ILE A 610 -15.37 -36.78 17.92
N ALA A 611 -16.53 -36.16 17.74
CA ALA A 611 -17.52 -36.00 18.79
C ALA A 611 -18.00 -37.36 19.34
N ALA A 612 -18.30 -38.31 18.45
CA ALA A 612 -18.67 -39.67 18.84
C ALA A 612 -17.55 -40.37 19.62
N ASN A 613 -16.30 -40.28 19.18
CA ASN A 613 -15.15 -40.86 19.87
C ASN A 613 -14.91 -40.21 21.24
N ASN A 614 -14.97 -38.88 21.31
CA ASN A 614 -14.74 -38.11 22.54
C ASN A 614 -15.84 -38.37 23.59
N ASN A 615 -17.06 -38.67 23.16
CA ASN A 615 -18.16 -39.08 24.04
C ASN A 615 -18.03 -40.53 24.54
N GLN A 616 -17.35 -41.40 23.78
CA GLN A 616 -17.20 -42.82 24.12
C GLN A 616 -15.94 -43.14 24.95
N THR A 617 -14.88 -42.32 24.88
CA THR A 617 -13.60 -42.58 25.53
C THR A 617 -13.26 -41.59 26.64
N LEU A 618 -12.94 -42.11 27.84
CA LEU A 618 -12.58 -41.31 29.03
C LEU A 618 -11.08 -40.95 29.10
N THR A 619 -10.25 -41.44 28.18
CA THR A 619 -8.79 -41.46 28.32
C THR A 619 -8.04 -40.54 27.37
N THR A 620 -8.54 -40.28 26.16
CA THR A 620 -7.90 -39.38 25.20
C THR A 620 -8.96 -38.78 24.29
N LYS A 621 -9.22 -37.48 24.48
CA LYS A 621 -10.04 -36.69 23.56
C LYS A 621 -9.16 -36.13 22.46
N TYR A 622 -9.69 -36.00 21.25
CA TYR A 622 -8.97 -35.40 20.12
C TYR A 622 -9.64 -34.09 19.72
N ASN A 623 -8.83 -33.13 19.29
CA ASN A 623 -9.27 -31.90 18.65
C ASN A 623 -8.62 -31.78 17.27
N LEU A 624 -9.40 -31.38 16.29
CA LEU A 624 -8.93 -31.10 14.94
C LEU A 624 -8.25 -29.73 14.92
N ARG A 625 -7.04 -29.64 14.37
CA ARG A 625 -6.34 -28.36 14.18
C ARG A 625 -5.68 -28.28 12.80
N PRO A 626 -5.66 -27.09 12.18
CA PRO A 626 -4.83 -26.86 11.02
C PRO A 626 -3.34 -26.85 11.42
N PHE A 627 -2.48 -27.28 10.52
CA PHE A 627 -1.03 -27.12 10.60
C PHE A 627 -0.48 -26.82 9.21
N VAL A 628 0.62 -26.07 9.14
CA VAL A 628 1.23 -25.63 7.88
C VAL A 628 1.66 -26.83 7.02
N SER A 629 1.29 -26.83 5.74
CA SER A 629 1.55 -27.91 4.78
C SER A 629 2.85 -27.70 3.99
N GLN A 630 3.07 -28.43 2.89
CA GLN A 630 4.28 -28.27 2.07
C GLN A 630 4.37 -26.84 1.52
N ASN A 631 5.52 -26.23 1.71
CA ASN A 631 5.82 -24.90 1.19
C ASN A 631 6.35 -24.99 -0.23
N TYR A 632 5.92 -24.07 -1.09
CA TYR A 632 6.64 -23.80 -2.34
C TYR A 632 7.75 -22.81 -2.06
N TRP A 633 8.91 -23.06 -2.67
CA TRP A 633 10.05 -22.16 -2.59
C TRP A 633 9.94 -21.15 -3.71
N ARG A 634 9.80 -19.88 -3.33
CA ARG A 634 9.92 -18.73 -4.24
C ARG A 634 11.29 -18.10 -4.00
N ALA A 635 12.03 -17.80 -5.06
CA ALA A 635 13.27 -17.04 -4.92
C ALA A 635 12.95 -15.69 -4.27
N ASN A 636 13.79 -15.27 -3.33
CA ASN A 636 13.68 -13.95 -2.74
C ASN A 636 13.99 -12.88 -3.78
N GLU A 637 13.38 -11.71 -3.60
CA GLU A 637 13.86 -10.51 -4.29
C GLU A 637 15.29 -10.22 -3.77
N PRO A 638 16.25 -9.90 -4.64
CA PRO A 638 17.61 -9.60 -4.20
C PRO A 638 17.62 -8.37 -3.30
N ALA A 639 18.59 -8.29 -2.40
CA ALA A 639 18.73 -7.19 -1.49
C ALA A 639 19.83 -6.24 -1.95
N ILE A 640 19.55 -4.93 -1.87
CA ILE A 640 20.53 -3.87 -2.01
C ILE A 640 20.71 -3.21 -0.65
N LEU A 641 21.94 -3.23 -0.14
CA LEU A 641 22.35 -2.49 1.04
C LEU A 641 23.08 -1.21 0.61
N LEU A 642 22.55 -0.06 1.02
CA LEU A 642 23.16 1.25 0.85
C LEU A 642 23.67 1.76 2.19
N THR A 643 24.92 2.20 2.26
CA THR A 643 25.54 2.71 3.50
C THR A 643 26.43 3.91 3.23
N GLY A 644 26.76 4.67 4.28
CA GLY A 644 27.56 5.89 4.21
C GLY A 644 26.74 7.13 4.56
N ASP A 645 27.40 8.28 4.65
CA ASP A 645 26.74 9.53 5.06
C ASP A 645 25.65 9.96 4.08
N ALA A 646 25.84 9.70 2.78
CA ALA A 646 24.83 9.97 1.74
C ALA A 646 23.56 9.10 1.83
N ALA A 647 23.63 7.93 2.48
CA ALA A 647 22.50 7.02 2.63
C ALA A 647 21.74 7.22 3.96
N LYS A 648 22.16 8.18 4.80
CA LYS A 648 21.46 8.49 6.05
C LYS A 648 20.12 9.14 5.76
N ALA A 649 19.08 8.71 6.47
CA ALA A 649 17.80 9.40 6.46
C ALA A 649 17.99 10.85 6.97
N PRO A 650 17.31 11.83 6.36
CA PRO A 650 17.40 13.21 6.82
C PRO A 650 16.76 13.35 8.21
N ILE A 651 17.26 14.29 9.02
CA ILE A 651 16.81 14.50 10.41
C ILE A 651 15.36 14.99 10.54
N ARG A 652 14.74 15.40 9.44
CA ARG A 652 13.38 15.98 9.40
C ARG A 652 12.24 14.98 9.26
N PHE A 653 12.56 13.68 9.11
CA PHE A 653 11.58 12.60 9.02
C PHE A 653 11.97 11.48 9.98
N GLY A 654 11.03 11.02 10.81
CA GLY A 654 11.23 9.90 11.74
C GLY A 654 12.15 10.19 12.92
N GLN A 655 12.44 11.48 13.20
CA GLN A 655 13.42 11.92 14.20
C GLN A 655 12.97 13.20 14.93
N ASP A 656 11.66 13.40 15.06
CA ASP A 656 11.12 14.58 15.75
C ASP A 656 11.41 14.54 17.26
N GLY A 657 11.52 13.33 17.84
CA GLY A 657 11.84 13.09 19.25
C GLY A 657 13.33 13.20 19.62
N ARG A 658 14.23 13.43 18.65
CA ARG A 658 15.70 13.30 18.81
C ARG A 658 16.33 14.14 19.92
N LEU A 659 15.66 15.21 20.36
CA LEU A 659 16.14 16.11 21.41
C LEU A 659 15.69 15.70 22.83
N ASN A 660 14.84 14.68 22.94
CA ASN A 660 14.35 14.16 24.20
C ASN A 660 14.89 12.73 24.47
N GLU A 661 15.23 12.43 25.72
CA GLU A 661 15.82 11.12 26.09
C GLU A 661 14.86 9.92 25.85
N ASN A 662 13.55 10.17 25.84
CA ASN A 662 12.52 9.15 25.59
C ASN A 662 12.01 9.14 24.15
N ASP A 663 12.66 9.89 23.24
CA ASP A 663 12.25 10.02 21.84
C ASP A 663 10.85 10.65 21.67
N TYR A 664 10.45 11.52 22.60
CA TYR A 664 9.21 12.29 22.52
C TYR A 664 9.46 13.69 21.94
N LEU A 665 8.55 14.13 21.08
CA LEU A 665 8.50 15.51 20.60
C LEU A 665 7.98 16.43 21.71
N GLU A 666 8.80 17.42 22.09
CA GLU A 666 8.44 18.41 23.12
C GLU A 666 7.51 19.49 22.56
N CYS A 667 6.26 19.48 23.00
CA CYS A 667 5.22 20.42 22.63
C CYS A 667 5.00 21.48 23.73
N GLN A 668 4.36 22.60 23.39
CA GLN A 668 4.08 23.70 24.33
C GLN A 668 2.58 24.03 24.36
N ALA A 669 2.03 24.28 25.55
CA ALA A 669 0.64 24.72 25.67
C ALA A 669 0.57 26.26 25.60
N LEU A 670 -0.18 26.78 24.63
CA LEU A 670 -0.39 28.21 24.44
C LEU A 670 -1.79 28.64 24.86
N ASP A 671 -1.88 29.81 25.50
CA ASP A 671 -3.14 30.51 25.72
C ASP A 671 -3.50 31.31 24.46
N PHE A 672 -3.94 30.58 23.42
CA PHE A 672 -4.29 31.15 22.12
C PHE A 672 -5.49 30.43 21.51
N ASP A 673 -6.42 31.19 20.92
CA ASP A 673 -7.57 30.65 20.19
C ASP A 673 -7.27 30.61 18.68
N VAL A 674 -7.09 29.39 18.15
CA VAL A 674 -6.78 29.11 16.73
C VAL A 674 -7.77 29.79 15.78
N ASN A 675 -9.05 29.91 16.16
CA ASN A 675 -10.06 30.51 15.29
C ASN A 675 -9.83 32.00 15.05
N THR A 676 -9.01 32.65 15.89
CA THR A 676 -8.68 34.07 15.79
C THR A 676 -7.31 34.33 15.17
N ILE A 677 -6.66 33.29 14.63
CA ILE A 677 -5.27 33.35 14.13
C ILE A 677 -5.05 34.50 13.14
N ILE A 678 -5.99 34.73 12.22
CA ILE A 678 -5.86 35.78 11.20
C ILE A 678 -5.90 37.18 11.82
N GLN A 679 -6.73 37.41 12.84
CA GLN A 679 -6.83 38.72 13.48
C GLN A 679 -5.73 38.96 14.53
N ASN A 680 -5.24 37.89 15.16
CA ASN A 680 -4.37 37.95 16.34
C ASN A 680 -3.01 37.28 16.12
N TRP A 681 -2.56 37.06 14.88
CA TRP A 681 -1.27 36.41 14.59
C TRP A 681 -0.08 37.14 15.25
N ALA A 682 -0.12 38.46 15.40
CA ALA A 682 0.93 39.22 16.07
C ALA A 682 1.05 38.84 17.57
N GLN A 683 -0.08 38.60 18.25
CA GLN A 683 -0.09 38.12 19.63
C GLN A 683 0.44 36.68 19.72
N LEU A 684 0.11 35.83 18.75
CA LEU A 684 0.66 34.48 18.66
C LEU A 684 2.18 34.55 18.50
N GLN A 685 2.67 35.41 17.61
CA GLN A 685 4.10 35.60 17.38
C GLN A 685 4.82 36.07 18.65
N GLU A 686 4.25 37.02 19.40
CA GLU A 686 4.82 37.43 20.70
C GLU A 686 4.98 36.25 21.67
N GLN A 687 4.02 35.31 21.71
CA GLN A 687 4.14 34.10 22.53
C GLN A 687 5.23 33.17 22.00
N ILE A 688 5.29 32.93 20.68
CA ILE A 688 6.31 32.09 20.04
C ILE A 688 7.72 32.65 20.26
N ASP A 689 7.90 33.97 20.19
CA ASP A 689 9.19 34.62 20.42
C ASP A 689 9.73 34.34 21.83
N THR A 690 8.86 34.12 22.83
CA THR A 690 9.30 33.74 24.18
C THR A 690 9.84 32.31 24.28
N LEU A 691 9.53 31.46 23.30
CA LEU A 691 9.95 30.06 23.23
C LEU A 691 11.26 29.88 22.47
N GLN A 692 11.82 30.94 21.90
CA GLN A 692 13.07 30.85 21.14
C GLN A 692 14.22 30.35 22.05
N PRO A 693 14.99 29.34 21.63
CA PRO A 693 16.08 28.78 22.43
C PRO A 693 17.16 29.83 22.73
N GLN A 694 17.87 29.67 23.85
CA GLN A 694 18.94 30.58 24.23
C GLN A 694 20.28 30.15 23.62
N GLY A 695 20.94 31.05 22.90
CA GLY A 695 22.25 30.77 22.30
C GLY A 695 22.15 29.83 21.10
N ASP A 696 23.04 28.84 21.02
CA ASP A 696 23.16 27.89 19.91
C ASP A 696 22.52 26.52 20.24
N GLU A 697 21.57 26.48 21.16
CA GLU A 697 20.83 25.24 21.49
C GLU A 697 20.03 24.77 20.27
N GLU A 698 20.16 23.46 19.96
CA GLU A 698 19.40 22.86 18.86
C GLU A 698 17.90 22.86 19.18
N SER A 699 17.08 23.10 18.15
CA SER A 699 15.62 23.10 18.26
C SER A 699 15.01 22.45 17.02
N ILE A 700 13.84 21.82 17.20
CA ILE A 700 13.06 21.25 16.09
C ILE A 700 12.49 22.36 15.20
N ASN A 701 11.96 23.42 15.79
CA ASN A 701 11.20 24.46 15.09
C ASN A 701 11.88 25.83 15.02
N PHE A 702 13.06 26.02 15.61
CA PHE A 702 13.85 27.24 15.45
C PHE A 702 15.16 26.92 14.73
N ILE A 703 15.18 27.15 13.43
CA ILE A 703 16.23 26.69 12.51
C ILE A 703 17.06 27.91 12.07
N THR A 704 18.37 27.82 12.27
CA THR A 704 19.30 28.78 11.65
C THR A 704 19.80 28.19 10.34
N TRP A 705 19.46 28.82 9.22
CA TRP A 705 19.89 28.37 7.91
C TRP A 705 21.38 28.69 7.72
N ASN A 706 22.19 27.63 7.65
CA ASN A 706 23.65 27.71 7.51
C ASN A 706 24.20 26.83 6.38
N GLU A 707 23.37 25.95 5.79
CA GLU A 707 23.71 25.08 4.67
C GLU A 707 22.47 24.78 3.83
N GLN A 708 22.66 24.34 2.59
CA GLN A 708 21.54 23.93 1.73
C GLN A 708 21.08 22.52 2.15
N PRO A 709 19.90 22.36 2.79
CA PRO A 709 19.56 21.12 3.50
C PRO A 709 18.91 20.05 2.60
N TRP A 710 18.54 20.40 1.36
CA TRP A 710 17.80 19.48 0.49
C TRP A 710 18.66 18.31 0.04
N ASN A 711 18.19 17.11 0.37
CA ASN A 711 18.81 15.85 -0.02
C ASN A 711 18.51 15.55 -1.50
N PRO A 712 19.53 15.40 -2.36
CA PRO A 712 19.38 15.20 -3.80
C PRO A 712 19.13 13.73 -4.16
N PHE A 713 19.20 12.83 -3.17
CA PHE A 713 19.29 11.41 -3.43
C PHE A 713 17.89 10.78 -3.46
N ALA A 714 17.38 10.57 -4.67
CA ALA A 714 16.26 9.67 -4.91
C ALA A 714 16.82 8.40 -5.56
N PHE A 715 16.63 7.24 -4.93
CA PHE A 715 17.02 5.96 -5.49
C PHE A 715 15.80 5.12 -5.79
N HIS A 716 15.69 4.68 -7.04
CA HIS A 716 14.74 3.67 -7.45
C HIS A 716 15.51 2.56 -8.16
N TRP A 717 15.21 1.32 -7.81
CA TRP A 717 15.79 0.15 -8.44
C TRP A 717 14.69 -0.84 -8.80
N SER A 718 14.88 -1.54 -9.91
CA SER A 718 14.03 -2.65 -10.32
C SER A 718 14.89 -3.83 -10.73
N VAL A 719 14.39 -5.03 -10.46
CA VAL A 719 15.00 -6.28 -10.91
C VAL A 719 14.05 -6.95 -11.87
N LEU A 720 14.53 -7.16 -13.09
CA LEU A 720 13.81 -7.86 -14.14
C LEU A 720 14.32 -9.29 -14.21
N PHE A 721 13.46 -10.23 -13.80
CA PHE A 721 13.69 -11.64 -14.04
C PHE A 721 13.32 -11.97 -15.49
N TYR A 722 14.32 -12.10 -16.35
CA TYR A 722 14.07 -12.56 -17.72
C TYR A 722 13.97 -14.09 -17.73
N PRO A 723 12.88 -14.68 -18.27
CA PRO A 723 12.99 -16.05 -18.77
C PRO A 723 14.08 -16.05 -19.85
N CYS A 724 14.91 -17.10 -19.90
CA CYS A 724 16.09 -17.17 -20.77
C CYS A 724 15.79 -17.23 -22.30
N ARG A 725 14.71 -16.61 -22.83
CA ARG A 725 14.42 -16.51 -24.28
C ARG A 725 13.62 -15.26 -24.69
N ASP A 726 13.87 -14.84 -25.94
CA ASP A 726 13.04 -13.92 -26.72
C ASP A 726 11.68 -14.57 -27.07
N GLY A 727 10.58 -13.86 -26.79
CA GLY A 727 9.24 -14.27 -27.22
C GLY A 727 9.10 -14.16 -28.74
N VAL A 728 8.55 -15.20 -29.38
CA VAL A 728 8.14 -15.13 -30.77
C VAL A 728 6.64 -14.81 -30.79
N SER A 729 6.31 -13.62 -31.30
CA SER A 729 4.98 -13.13 -31.70
C SER A 729 3.76 -13.99 -31.31
N GLY A 730 3.07 -13.61 -30.24
CA GLY A 730 1.62 -13.78 -30.10
C GLY A 730 1.07 -15.18 -29.79
N GLU A 731 1.87 -16.24 -29.70
CA GLU A 731 1.41 -17.55 -29.25
C GLU A 731 1.91 -17.87 -27.84
N VAL A 732 0.98 -18.14 -26.93
CA VAL A 732 1.27 -18.68 -25.58
C VAL A 732 1.80 -20.10 -25.76
N GLN A 733 3.10 -20.30 -25.55
CA GLN A 733 3.66 -21.65 -25.48
C GLN A 733 3.71 -22.10 -24.03
N ASP A 734 3.15 -23.27 -23.74
CA ASP A 734 3.47 -24.01 -22.53
C ASP A 734 4.99 -24.11 -22.38
N TYR A 735 5.49 -23.99 -21.15
CA TYR A 735 6.90 -24.27 -20.89
C TYR A 735 7.24 -25.65 -21.43
N HIS A 736 8.32 -25.74 -22.22
CA HIS A 736 8.84 -27.04 -22.64
C HIS A 736 8.99 -27.92 -21.39
N PRO A 737 8.55 -29.20 -21.39
CA PRO A 737 8.58 -30.03 -20.18
C PRO A 737 9.96 -30.16 -19.53
N ASN A 738 11.03 -29.90 -20.30
CA ASN A 738 12.40 -29.88 -19.82
C ASN A 738 12.95 -28.47 -19.54
N GLN A 739 12.15 -27.40 -19.54
CA GLN A 739 12.60 -26.01 -19.38
C GLN A 739 13.53 -25.83 -18.17
N ILE A 740 13.20 -26.45 -17.04
CA ILE A 740 14.06 -26.43 -15.85
C ILE A 740 15.34 -27.24 -16.10
N LEU A 741 15.27 -28.40 -16.73
CA LEU A 741 16.45 -29.24 -16.99
C LEU A 741 17.38 -28.67 -18.08
N ASP A 742 16.83 -27.91 -19.02
CA ASP A 742 17.54 -27.33 -20.16
C ASP A 742 18.31 -26.06 -19.77
N ASN A 743 17.80 -25.31 -18.78
CA ASN A 743 18.40 -24.04 -18.32
C ASN A 743 19.07 -24.15 -16.95
N TYR A 744 18.78 -25.21 -16.18
CA TYR A 744 19.32 -25.41 -14.84
C TYR A 744 20.04 -26.75 -14.74
N SER A 745 21.28 -26.71 -14.28
CA SER A 745 22.07 -27.91 -14.01
C SER A 745 21.72 -28.48 -12.64
N LEU A 746 20.94 -29.56 -12.62
CA LEU A 746 20.81 -30.40 -11.42
C LEU A 746 22.06 -31.27 -11.28
N GLU A 747 23.12 -30.76 -10.64
CA GLU A 747 24.30 -31.58 -10.39
C GLU A 747 23.96 -32.69 -9.38
N PRO A 748 24.15 -33.97 -9.73
CA PRO A 748 23.96 -35.07 -8.80
C PRO A 748 25.17 -35.14 -7.86
N THR A 749 25.16 -34.37 -6.78
CA THR A 749 25.92 -34.78 -5.59
C THR A 749 25.11 -35.83 -4.82
N PRO A 750 25.74 -36.74 -4.03
CA PRO A 750 25.08 -37.94 -3.47
C PRO A 750 23.87 -37.69 -2.56
N THR A 751 23.47 -36.43 -2.35
CA THR A 751 22.43 -36.03 -1.41
C THR A 751 21.61 -34.80 -1.81
N VAL A 752 21.93 -34.02 -2.87
CA VAL A 752 21.25 -32.73 -3.12
C VAL A 752 21.12 -32.40 -4.62
N LYS A 753 20.02 -31.74 -4.97
CA LYS A 753 19.73 -31.10 -6.27
C LYS A 753 19.71 -29.58 -6.05
N THR A 754 20.68 -28.84 -6.60
CA THR A 754 20.74 -27.37 -6.53
C THR A 754 20.20 -26.76 -7.84
N LEU A 755 19.46 -25.64 -7.74
CA LEU A 755 18.99 -24.85 -8.89
C LEU A 755 19.81 -23.55 -8.94
N ASN A 756 20.60 -23.33 -10.00
CA ASN A 756 21.35 -22.10 -10.21
C ASN A 756 20.56 -21.15 -11.13
N LEU A 757 20.11 -20.01 -10.63
CA LEU A 757 19.42 -19.00 -11.42
C LEU A 757 20.36 -18.35 -12.44
N GLY A 758 19.84 -18.12 -13.66
CA GLY A 758 20.54 -17.47 -14.75
C GLY A 758 20.83 -15.98 -14.48
N THR A 759 21.60 -15.39 -15.39
CA THR A 759 22.20 -14.05 -15.31
C THR A 759 21.21 -12.95 -14.88
N LEU A 760 21.46 -12.36 -13.72
CA LEU A 760 20.76 -11.16 -13.25
C LEU A 760 21.27 -9.95 -14.05
N MET A 761 20.40 -9.27 -14.79
CA MET A 761 20.69 -7.93 -15.34
C MET A 761 20.09 -6.89 -14.40
N LEU A 762 20.96 -6.32 -13.55
CA LEU A 762 20.63 -5.19 -12.70
C LEU A 762 20.77 -3.90 -13.53
N TYR A 763 19.66 -3.19 -13.70
CA TYR A 763 19.69 -1.79 -14.13
C TYR A 763 19.71 -0.92 -12.88
N VAL A 764 20.91 -0.61 -12.40
CA VAL A 764 21.11 0.39 -11.34
C VAL A 764 21.38 1.72 -12.03
N SER A 765 20.40 2.61 -11.97
CA SER A 765 20.58 4.03 -12.28
C SER A 765 20.70 4.73 -10.94
N MET A 766 21.81 5.43 -10.71
CA MET A 766 22.02 6.31 -9.56
C MET A 766 21.79 7.76 -9.98
#